data_AF-U7QQ05-F1
#
_entry.id   AF-U7QQ05-F1
#
_cell.length_a   1.000
_cell.length_b   1.000
_cell.length_c   1.000
_cell.angle_alpha   90.00
_cell.angle_beta   90.00
_cell.angle_gamma   90.00
#
_symmetry.space_group_name_H-M   'P 1'
#
loop_
_entity.id
_entity.type
_entity.pdbx_description
1 polymer ?
#
loop_
_entity_poly.entity_id
_entity_poly.type
_entity_poly.pdbx_seq_one_letter_code
_entity_poly.pdbx_strand_id
1 'polypeptide(L)'
;MQMIGQLLDRRYRIVQILSSGAFGQTYLAADTRRPGHPQCVVKQLRPPNNNSKILKTALRLFEKEAEILEKLGRHNQIPLLLAYFKEQSNFYLVEEYIEGHSLSKELVPGTPWPEERVIKLLEEILEILLFVHEQGVIHRDVNPSNIIRRRSDKKLVLIDFGSVKEVSHQFLNGNNQSMRTIATGTPSYMPIEQFQGNPQYNSDLYAVGMIAIQAITGLEASDLPKLQDPNLSNPDDITWRNRARVSAGLAKIIDKMVHHYHGKRYLACNDVISDLRKITGRSDFTYIPNSASLNPDKRITNWGKIVGLTATGLVGLLVVFGLIKAFNRPDPVKAKVAFSQGVEKLEKGNPQAAVRTLTQAINYNPDNPEAYHQRGNAYYDLEQYQNAIEDYTQAIQLNPNYTNAYFNRGLARYDAQDLSGAIADYSKVIELEPSDVDAYYKRGLAHYSLENYQKAIEDYSEVIRIQSDHPLAYRSRGIARVNSGDLQSGLADYTEAIRLDSKNFLAYYDRGRTRFHLGDYQGALADYDRVIELQPDNSSVYGNRCSTQINLSKHQAAIDDCTKAIQLEPNAVAYNNRCVAYLNISELENALADCTKAIELTPTDHKAYSNRGMVQVAQQDFQAAIADYTKAIELNPNDAQSYSNRAVAYYELQDYNQAIADYVQAIRLKPDYPNAFYGRGIVRVALGDKSGAINDFRTAGQLYLEQGLTGGYRDAQYQIQQLK
;
A
#
# COMPACT_ATOMS: atom_id res chain seq x y z
N MET A 1 -3.65 6.20 -29.35
CA MET A 1 -5.03 6.64 -29.65
C MET A 1 -5.98 5.94 -28.69
N GLN A 2 -6.84 6.69 -28.02
CA GLN A 2 -7.74 6.20 -26.97
C GLN A 2 -8.98 5.55 -27.63
N MET A 3 -9.25 4.27 -27.37
CA MET A 3 -10.33 3.47 -27.99
C MET A 3 -11.74 3.82 -27.46
N ILE A 4 -11.87 4.79 -26.55
CA ILE A 4 -13.15 5.16 -25.93
C ILE A 4 -14.11 5.69 -27.00
N GLY A 5 -15.34 5.18 -27.02
CA GLY A 5 -16.35 5.51 -28.02
C GLY A 5 -16.26 4.70 -29.33
N GLN A 6 -15.19 3.92 -29.55
CA GLN A 6 -15.07 3.06 -30.72
C GLN A 6 -16.11 1.92 -30.68
N LEU A 7 -16.68 1.62 -31.84
CA LEU A 7 -17.60 0.50 -32.04
C LEU A 7 -16.85 -0.69 -32.63
N LEU A 8 -16.71 -1.76 -31.84
CA LEU A 8 -16.08 -3.02 -32.24
C LEU A 8 -17.11 -4.02 -32.75
N ASP A 9 -16.76 -4.77 -33.79
CA ASP A 9 -17.64 -5.75 -34.47
C ASP A 9 -19.03 -5.17 -34.84
N ARG A 10 -19.10 -3.86 -35.05
CA ARG A 10 -20.35 -3.11 -35.26
C ARG A 10 -21.41 -3.41 -34.19
N ARG A 11 -21.01 -3.73 -32.95
CA ARG A 11 -21.88 -4.18 -31.86
C ARG A 11 -21.45 -3.65 -30.50
N TYR A 12 -20.18 -3.71 -30.15
CA TYR A 12 -19.70 -3.38 -28.82
C TYR A 12 -19.08 -1.99 -28.78
N ARG A 13 -19.74 -1.03 -28.13
CA ARG A 13 -19.21 0.33 -28.00
C ARG A 13 -18.37 0.44 -26.74
N ILE A 14 -17.09 0.75 -26.86
CA ILE A 14 -16.18 0.92 -25.72
C ILE A 14 -16.61 2.14 -24.90
N VAL A 15 -16.79 1.95 -23.60
CA VAL A 15 -17.25 2.97 -22.64
C VAL A 15 -16.08 3.43 -21.76
N GLN A 16 -15.31 2.51 -21.19
CA GLN A 16 -14.19 2.84 -20.31
C GLN A 16 -13.08 1.78 -20.38
N ILE A 17 -11.86 2.16 -20.02
CA ILE A 17 -10.76 1.21 -19.82
C ILE A 17 -10.86 0.67 -18.40
N LEU A 18 -10.95 -0.65 -18.23
CA LEU A 18 -10.96 -1.32 -16.93
C LEU A 18 -9.55 -1.69 -16.46
N SER A 19 -8.71 -2.19 -17.38
CA SER A 19 -7.32 -2.51 -17.09
C SER A 19 -6.46 -2.47 -18.37
N SER A 20 -5.15 -2.29 -18.21
CA SER A 20 -4.19 -2.28 -19.31
C SER A 20 -2.96 -3.11 -18.95
N GLY A 21 -2.49 -3.95 -19.87
CA GLY A 21 -1.28 -4.76 -19.73
C GLY A 21 -0.47 -4.81 -21.03
N ALA A 22 0.70 -5.46 -20.97
CA ALA A 22 1.67 -5.49 -22.06
C ALA A 22 1.14 -6.13 -23.37
N PHE A 23 0.27 -7.15 -23.26
CA PHE A 23 -0.29 -7.89 -24.42
C PHE A 23 -1.77 -7.63 -24.65
N GLY A 24 -2.40 -6.74 -23.88
CA GLY A 24 -3.82 -6.53 -24.01
C GLY A 24 -4.41 -5.45 -23.12
N GLN A 25 -5.64 -5.06 -23.41
CA GLN A 25 -6.42 -4.11 -22.62
C GLN A 25 -7.82 -4.66 -22.38
N THR A 26 -8.33 -4.44 -21.18
CA THR A 26 -9.71 -4.81 -20.81
C THR A 26 -10.55 -3.56 -20.74
N TYR A 27 -11.71 -3.58 -21.37
CA TYR A 27 -12.63 -2.46 -21.45
C TYR A 27 -14.00 -2.83 -20.92
N LEU A 28 -14.71 -1.83 -20.40
CA LEU A 28 -16.16 -1.88 -20.30
C LEU A 28 -16.73 -1.44 -21.65
N ALA A 29 -17.69 -2.18 -22.18
CA ALA A 29 -18.39 -1.85 -23.41
C ALA A 29 -19.91 -2.00 -23.24
N ALA A 30 -20.67 -1.36 -24.11
CA ALA A 30 -22.12 -1.52 -24.22
C ALA A 30 -22.47 -2.34 -25.47
N ASP A 31 -23.31 -3.36 -25.33
CA ASP A 31 -23.85 -4.12 -26.46
C ASP A 31 -24.97 -3.33 -27.15
N THR A 32 -24.63 -2.67 -28.25
CA THR A 32 -25.55 -1.76 -28.97
C THR A 32 -26.68 -2.49 -29.69
N ARG A 33 -26.62 -3.83 -29.83
CA ARG A 33 -27.64 -4.62 -30.54
C ARG A 33 -28.67 -5.29 -29.62
N ARG A 34 -28.55 -5.10 -28.31
CA ARG A 34 -29.52 -5.58 -27.33
C ARG A 34 -30.31 -4.41 -26.72
N PRO A 35 -31.63 -4.56 -26.50
CA PRO A 35 -32.42 -3.55 -25.81
C PRO A 35 -31.81 -3.18 -24.46
N GLY A 36 -31.76 -1.89 -24.12
CA GLY A 36 -31.18 -1.38 -22.88
C GLY A 36 -29.64 -1.32 -22.86
N HIS A 37 -28.97 -1.66 -23.96
CA HIS A 37 -27.51 -1.56 -24.12
C HIS A 37 -26.71 -2.14 -22.95
N PRO A 38 -26.94 -3.43 -22.59
CA PRO A 38 -26.32 -4.05 -21.43
C PRO A 38 -24.80 -3.96 -21.52
N GLN A 39 -24.17 -3.75 -20.36
CA GLN A 39 -22.73 -3.67 -20.26
C GLN A 39 -22.10 -5.07 -20.37
N CYS A 40 -20.93 -5.12 -20.99
CA CYS A 40 -20.10 -6.32 -21.13
C CYS A 40 -18.62 -5.94 -20.96
N VAL A 41 -17.79 -6.91 -20.64
CA VAL A 41 -16.34 -6.74 -20.61
C VAL A 41 -15.78 -7.16 -21.95
N VAL A 42 -14.90 -6.33 -22.53
CA VAL A 42 -14.17 -6.64 -23.76
C VAL A 42 -12.68 -6.73 -23.42
N LYS A 43 -12.10 -7.93 -23.49
CA LYS A 43 -10.65 -8.12 -23.44
C LYS A 43 -10.11 -8.05 -24.86
N GLN A 44 -9.15 -7.17 -25.11
CA GLN A 44 -8.43 -7.04 -26.38
C GLN A 44 -7.03 -7.59 -26.20
N LEU A 45 -6.63 -8.54 -27.04
CA LEU A 45 -5.24 -8.92 -27.24
C LEU A 45 -4.60 -7.99 -28.29
N ARG A 46 -3.55 -7.28 -27.90
CA ARG A 46 -2.73 -6.41 -28.77
C ARG A 46 -1.44 -7.13 -29.12
N PRO A 47 -1.26 -7.58 -30.37
CA PRO A 47 -0.02 -8.22 -30.77
C PRO A 47 1.11 -7.19 -30.88
N PRO A 48 2.27 -7.37 -30.21
CA PRO A 48 3.45 -6.55 -30.50
C PRO A 48 4.11 -6.98 -31.82
N ASN A 49 4.81 -6.06 -32.48
CA ASN A 49 5.41 -6.33 -33.78
C ASN A 49 6.62 -7.31 -33.69
N ASN A 50 6.62 -8.26 -34.65
CA ASN A 50 7.69 -9.14 -35.13
C ASN A 50 8.17 -10.40 -34.36
N ASN A 51 7.55 -10.86 -33.25
CA ASN A 51 7.86 -12.20 -32.70
C ASN A 51 6.72 -13.23 -32.88
N SER A 52 6.82 -14.08 -33.90
CA SER A 52 5.75 -15.02 -34.31
C SER A 52 5.45 -16.14 -33.31
N LYS A 53 6.41 -16.55 -32.46
CA LYS A 53 6.22 -17.64 -31.49
C LYS A 53 5.41 -17.17 -30.28
N ILE A 54 5.72 -15.97 -29.82
CA ILE A 54 5.04 -15.25 -28.76
C ILE A 54 3.60 -14.93 -29.15
N LEU A 55 3.41 -14.45 -30.38
CA LEU A 55 2.09 -14.16 -30.90
C LEU A 55 1.24 -15.44 -30.93
N LYS A 56 1.84 -16.57 -31.35
CA LYS A 56 1.18 -17.88 -31.32
C LYS A 56 0.82 -18.32 -29.90
N THR A 57 1.69 -18.12 -28.90
CA THR A 57 1.34 -18.48 -27.52
C THR A 57 0.28 -17.56 -26.94
N ALA A 58 0.41 -16.24 -27.10
CA ALA A 58 -0.59 -15.28 -26.65
C ALA A 58 -1.96 -15.54 -27.25
N LEU A 59 -1.99 -15.80 -28.56
CA LEU A 59 -3.19 -16.20 -29.25
C LEU A 59 -3.74 -17.52 -28.71
N ARG A 60 -2.91 -18.55 -28.55
CA ARG A 60 -3.33 -19.85 -27.99
C ARG A 60 -3.95 -19.73 -26.60
N LEU A 61 -3.40 -18.89 -25.74
CA LEU A 61 -3.91 -18.71 -24.38
C LEU A 61 -5.20 -17.89 -24.35
N PHE A 62 -5.30 -16.91 -25.23
CA PHE A 62 -6.50 -16.11 -25.44
C PHE A 62 -7.65 -16.95 -26.04
N GLU A 63 -7.33 -17.83 -27.00
CA GLU A 63 -8.26 -18.83 -27.55
C GLU A 63 -8.68 -19.84 -26.48
N LYS A 64 -7.73 -20.34 -25.70
CA LYS A 64 -8.00 -21.29 -24.61
C LYS A 64 -8.92 -20.70 -23.53
N GLU A 65 -8.81 -19.41 -23.23
CA GLU A 65 -9.75 -18.74 -22.33
C GLU A 65 -11.19 -18.78 -22.88
N ALA A 66 -11.36 -18.47 -24.17
CA ALA A 66 -12.65 -18.56 -24.83
C ALA A 66 -13.19 -20.01 -24.80
N GLU A 67 -12.35 -20.99 -25.12
CA GLU A 67 -12.72 -22.42 -25.09
C GLU A 67 -13.12 -22.89 -23.68
N ILE A 68 -12.42 -22.43 -22.64
CA ILE A 68 -12.74 -22.76 -21.25
C ILE A 68 -14.09 -22.15 -20.87
N LEU A 69 -14.31 -20.86 -21.15
CA LEU A 69 -15.58 -20.20 -20.82
C LEU A 69 -16.74 -20.82 -21.60
N GLU A 70 -16.54 -21.18 -22.87
CA GLU A 70 -17.54 -21.90 -23.67
C GLU A 70 -17.83 -23.29 -23.07
N LYS A 71 -16.79 -24.02 -22.65
CA LYS A 71 -16.92 -25.33 -22.00
C LYS A 71 -17.65 -25.24 -20.66
N LEU A 72 -17.35 -24.23 -19.85
CA LEU A 72 -18.01 -23.99 -18.57
C LEU A 72 -19.47 -23.56 -18.76
N GLY A 73 -19.80 -22.95 -19.90
CA GLY A 73 -21.16 -22.61 -20.29
C GLY A 73 -21.83 -21.64 -19.33
N ARG A 74 -23.13 -21.85 -19.07
CA ARG A 74 -23.90 -21.00 -18.16
C ARG A 74 -23.78 -21.49 -16.72
N HIS A 75 -23.12 -20.69 -15.89
CA HIS A 75 -23.08 -20.88 -14.45
C HIS A 75 -23.28 -19.52 -13.74
N ASN A 76 -24.08 -19.48 -12.66
CA ASN A 76 -24.47 -18.21 -12.02
C ASN A 76 -23.28 -17.45 -11.37
N GLN A 77 -22.15 -18.11 -11.17
CA GLN A 77 -20.96 -17.55 -10.51
C GLN A 77 -19.70 -17.60 -11.39
N ILE A 78 -19.89 -17.73 -12.72
CA ILE A 78 -18.82 -17.65 -13.74
C ILE A 78 -19.35 -16.76 -14.88
N PRO A 79 -18.58 -15.78 -15.37
CA PRO A 79 -19.02 -14.93 -16.48
C PRO A 79 -19.35 -15.73 -17.74
N LEU A 80 -20.46 -15.38 -18.40
CA LEU A 80 -20.80 -15.98 -19.69
C LEU A 80 -19.93 -15.40 -20.81
N LEU A 81 -19.40 -16.26 -21.69
CA LEU A 81 -18.82 -15.85 -22.97
C LEU A 81 -19.93 -15.32 -23.90
N LEU A 82 -19.81 -14.08 -24.36
CA LEU A 82 -20.78 -13.42 -25.23
C LEU A 82 -20.34 -13.37 -26.70
N ALA A 83 -19.04 -13.24 -26.95
CA ALA A 83 -18.46 -13.29 -28.29
C ALA A 83 -16.94 -13.49 -28.26
N TYR A 84 -16.41 -14.04 -29.35
CA TYR A 84 -14.98 -14.07 -29.64
C TYR A 84 -14.80 -13.69 -31.12
N PHE A 85 -14.01 -12.66 -31.42
CA PHE A 85 -13.83 -12.17 -32.79
C PHE A 85 -12.48 -11.50 -33.03
N LYS A 86 -12.17 -11.23 -34.31
CA LYS A 86 -10.94 -10.57 -34.76
C LYS A 86 -11.28 -9.34 -35.60
N GLU A 87 -10.65 -8.20 -35.30
CA GLU A 87 -10.84 -6.95 -36.03
C GLU A 87 -9.53 -6.14 -36.08
N GLN A 88 -9.15 -5.63 -37.26
CA GLN A 88 -7.93 -4.82 -37.48
C GLN A 88 -6.66 -5.45 -36.86
N SER A 89 -6.45 -6.74 -37.09
CA SER A 89 -5.32 -7.54 -36.55
C SER A 89 -5.28 -7.72 -35.03
N ASN A 90 -6.30 -7.28 -34.30
CA ASN A 90 -6.46 -7.53 -32.86
C ASN A 90 -7.50 -8.63 -32.61
N PHE A 91 -7.35 -9.35 -31.50
CA PHE A 91 -8.30 -10.38 -31.08
C PHE A 91 -9.09 -9.89 -29.87
N TYR A 92 -10.37 -10.22 -29.82
CA TYR A 92 -11.29 -9.74 -28.80
C TYR A 92 -12.11 -10.90 -28.23
N LEU A 93 -12.23 -10.89 -26.90
CA LEU A 93 -13.05 -11.78 -26.10
C LEU A 93 -14.05 -10.89 -25.37
N VAL A 94 -15.34 -11.19 -25.49
CA VAL A 94 -16.41 -10.44 -24.84
C VAL A 94 -17.10 -11.33 -23.84
N GLU A 95 -17.13 -10.93 -22.59
CA GLU A 95 -17.74 -11.66 -21.48
C GLU A 95 -18.79 -10.81 -20.76
N GLU A 96 -19.63 -11.46 -19.97
CA GLU A 96 -20.59 -10.80 -19.09
C GLU A 96 -19.90 -9.83 -18.13
N TYR A 97 -20.43 -8.62 -18.00
CA TYR A 97 -19.97 -7.69 -16.97
C TYR A 97 -20.62 -8.00 -15.63
N ILE A 98 -19.79 -8.25 -14.63
CA ILE A 98 -20.21 -8.51 -13.26
C ILE A 98 -20.13 -7.21 -12.45
N GLU A 99 -21.28 -6.55 -12.24
CA GLU A 99 -21.33 -5.35 -11.40
C GLU A 99 -21.03 -5.73 -9.94
N GLY A 100 -19.94 -5.20 -9.37
CA GLY A 100 -19.47 -5.58 -8.05
C GLY A 100 -18.13 -4.94 -7.69
N HIS A 101 -17.44 -5.52 -6.72
CA HIS A 101 -16.07 -5.18 -6.35
C HIS A 101 -15.24 -6.45 -6.13
N SER A 102 -13.94 -6.38 -6.33
CA SER A 102 -13.04 -7.51 -6.09
C SER A 102 -12.97 -7.86 -4.59
N LEU A 103 -12.78 -9.13 -4.28
CA LEU A 103 -12.58 -9.62 -2.91
C LEU A 103 -11.34 -8.98 -2.26
N SER A 104 -10.34 -8.59 -3.06
CA SER A 104 -9.18 -7.81 -2.57
C SER A 104 -9.56 -6.51 -1.86
N LYS A 105 -10.69 -5.88 -2.21
CA LYS A 105 -11.20 -4.70 -1.50
C LYS A 105 -11.87 -5.03 -0.17
N GLU A 106 -12.31 -6.27 0.03
CA GLU A 106 -12.87 -6.72 1.30
C GLU A 106 -11.77 -7.16 2.29
N LEU A 107 -10.66 -7.69 1.79
CA LEU A 107 -9.51 -8.16 2.57
C LEU A 107 -8.56 -7.00 2.93
N VAL A 108 -9.03 -6.12 3.82
CA VAL A 108 -8.27 -4.94 4.26
C VAL A 108 -7.08 -5.36 5.14
N PRO A 109 -5.82 -5.01 4.77
CA PRO A 109 -4.64 -5.29 5.59
C PRO A 109 -4.78 -4.74 7.02
N GLY A 110 -4.26 -5.48 8.00
CA GLY A 110 -4.38 -5.17 9.42
C GLY A 110 -5.76 -5.48 10.03
N THR A 111 -6.73 -5.97 9.24
CA THR A 111 -8.10 -6.24 9.71
C THR A 111 -8.46 -7.73 9.58
N PRO A 112 -8.17 -8.56 10.61
CA PRO A 112 -8.56 -9.97 10.62
C PRO A 112 -10.09 -10.16 10.55
N TRP A 113 -10.53 -11.13 9.77
CA TRP A 113 -11.94 -11.51 9.68
C TRP A 113 -12.33 -12.49 10.79
N PRO A 114 -13.58 -12.47 11.26
CA PRO A 114 -14.12 -13.51 12.12
C PRO A 114 -14.12 -14.88 11.44
N GLU A 115 -13.86 -15.94 12.22
CA GLU A 115 -13.83 -17.33 11.76
C GLU A 115 -15.05 -17.74 10.93
N GLU A 116 -16.26 -17.41 11.39
CA GLU A 116 -17.51 -17.73 10.67
C GLU A 116 -17.55 -17.12 9.25
N ARG A 117 -17.03 -15.90 9.10
CA ARG A 117 -16.96 -15.23 7.80
C ARG A 117 -15.94 -15.90 6.89
N VAL A 118 -14.81 -16.36 7.45
CA VAL A 118 -13.79 -17.11 6.69
C VAL A 118 -14.32 -18.48 6.25
N ILE A 119 -15.10 -19.17 7.09
CA ILE A 119 -15.75 -20.43 6.71
C ILE A 119 -16.73 -20.21 5.55
N LYS A 120 -17.60 -19.21 5.64
CA LYS A 120 -18.51 -18.84 4.54
C LYS A 120 -17.76 -18.50 3.25
N LEU A 121 -16.66 -17.75 3.35
CA LEU A 121 -15.79 -17.43 2.23
C LEU A 121 -15.23 -18.70 1.56
N LEU A 122 -14.70 -19.63 2.37
CA LEU A 122 -14.19 -20.91 1.90
C LEU A 122 -15.27 -21.71 1.17
N GLU A 123 -16.45 -21.86 1.78
CA GLU A 123 -17.57 -22.58 1.19
C GLU A 123 -17.98 -21.98 -0.16
N GLU A 124 -18.16 -20.66 -0.25
CA GLU A 124 -18.54 -19.99 -1.50
C GLU A 124 -17.50 -20.20 -2.62
N ILE A 125 -16.20 -20.08 -2.34
CA ILE A 125 -15.16 -20.25 -3.36
C ILE A 125 -15.06 -21.72 -3.79
N LEU A 126 -15.13 -22.65 -2.83
CA LEU A 126 -15.02 -24.09 -3.09
C LEU A 126 -16.21 -24.63 -3.89
N GLU A 127 -17.41 -24.08 -3.70
CA GLU A 127 -18.59 -24.45 -4.50
C GLU A 127 -18.43 -24.04 -5.97
N ILE A 128 -17.82 -22.88 -6.24
CA ILE A 128 -17.49 -22.47 -7.61
C ILE A 128 -16.43 -23.39 -8.21
N LEU A 129 -15.36 -23.67 -7.47
CA LEU A 129 -14.26 -24.52 -7.95
C LEU A 129 -14.69 -25.98 -8.14
N LEU A 130 -15.63 -26.48 -7.34
CA LEU A 130 -16.21 -27.80 -7.51
C LEU A 130 -16.79 -27.96 -8.93
N PHE A 131 -17.63 -27.00 -9.36
CA PHE A 131 -18.19 -27.00 -10.71
C PHE A 131 -17.09 -26.91 -11.78
N VAL A 132 -16.11 -26.01 -11.60
CA VAL A 132 -14.98 -25.85 -12.54
C VAL A 132 -14.17 -27.15 -12.68
N HIS A 133 -13.88 -27.82 -11.57
CA HIS A 133 -13.11 -29.07 -11.53
C HIS A 133 -13.89 -30.25 -12.11
N GLU A 134 -15.21 -30.32 -11.91
CA GLU A 134 -16.09 -31.31 -12.56
C GLU A 134 -16.09 -31.20 -14.08
N GLN A 135 -15.94 -29.99 -14.61
CA GLN A 135 -15.73 -29.75 -16.04
C GLN A 135 -14.29 -30.04 -16.49
N GLY A 136 -13.44 -30.61 -15.63
CA GLY A 136 -12.04 -30.94 -15.95
C GLY A 136 -11.17 -29.73 -16.22
N VAL A 137 -11.50 -28.58 -15.60
CA VAL A 137 -10.74 -27.32 -15.71
C VAL A 137 -10.01 -27.08 -14.38
N ILE A 138 -8.76 -26.64 -14.46
CA ILE A 138 -8.01 -26.09 -13.32
C ILE A 138 -7.89 -24.60 -13.58
N HIS A 139 -8.25 -23.75 -12.61
CA HIS A 139 -8.26 -22.30 -12.81
C HIS A 139 -6.84 -21.72 -12.82
N ARG A 140 -5.98 -22.15 -11.89
CA ARG A 140 -4.55 -21.81 -11.80
C ARG A 140 -4.20 -20.35 -11.47
N ASP A 141 -5.18 -19.49 -11.21
CA ASP A 141 -4.93 -18.10 -10.76
C ASP A 141 -6.05 -17.63 -9.82
N VAL A 142 -6.47 -18.52 -8.91
CA VAL A 142 -7.44 -18.17 -7.87
C VAL A 142 -6.76 -17.20 -6.89
N ASN A 143 -7.21 -15.95 -6.87
CA ASN A 143 -6.71 -14.91 -5.97
C ASN A 143 -7.82 -13.86 -5.71
N PRO A 144 -7.70 -13.01 -4.68
CA PRO A 144 -8.75 -12.05 -4.33
C PRO A 144 -9.07 -11.00 -5.40
N SER A 145 -8.16 -10.73 -6.34
CA SER A 145 -8.42 -9.80 -7.46
C SER A 145 -9.24 -10.43 -8.58
N ASN A 146 -9.19 -11.77 -8.72
CA ASN A 146 -9.96 -12.54 -9.70
C ASN A 146 -11.29 -13.09 -9.14
N ILE A 147 -11.74 -12.59 -7.99
CA ILE A 147 -13.01 -12.97 -7.36
C ILE A 147 -13.81 -11.69 -7.15
N ILE A 148 -15.00 -11.59 -7.75
CA ILE A 148 -15.89 -10.43 -7.62
C ILE A 148 -17.05 -10.74 -6.69
N ARG A 149 -17.28 -9.89 -5.71
CA ARG A 149 -18.51 -9.85 -4.92
C ARG A 149 -19.58 -9.11 -5.71
N ARG A 150 -20.52 -9.86 -6.28
CA ARG A 150 -21.58 -9.30 -7.13
C ARG A 150 -22.52 -8.42 -6.32
N ARG A 151 -22.86 -7.25 -6.86
CA ARG A 151 -23.65 -6.22 -6.15
C ARG A 151 -25.07 -6.68 -5.86
N SER A 152 -25.71 -7.36 -6.83
CA SER A 152 -27.14 -7.69 -6.84
C SER A 152 -27.55 -8.70 -5.78
N ASP A 153 -26.74 -9.75 -5.56
CA ASP A 153 -27.07 -10.85 -4.65
C ASP A 153 -25.96 -11.20 -3.65
N LYS A 154 -24.84 -10.45 -3.67
CA LYS A 154 -23.67 -10.63 -2.79
C LYS A 154 -22.98 -11.99 -2.94
N LYS A 155 -23.24 -12.74 -4.01
CA LYS A 155 -22.51 -13.98 -4.30
C LYS A 155 -21.14 -13.68 -4.90
N LEU A 156 -20.17 -14.55 -4.61
CA LEU A 156 -18.89 -14.53 -5.29
C LEU A 156 -19.00 -15.02 -6.73
N VAL A 157 -18.28 -14.37 -7.63
CA VAL A 157 -18.14 -14.72 -9.04
C VAL A 157 -16.65 -14.85 -9.34
N LEU A 158 -16.23 -16.02 -9.81
CA LEU A 158 -14.84 -16.29 -10.20
C LEU A 158 -14.65 -15.84 -11.66
N ILE A 159 -13.62 -15.04 -11.92
CA ILE A 159 -13.35 -14.43 -13.23
C ILE A 159 -11.92 -14.77 -13.69
N ASP A 160 -11.59 -14.44 -14.93
CA ASP A 160 -10.21 -14.54 -15.48
C ASP A 160 -9.70 -15.99 -15.59
N PHE A 161 -10.43 -16.81 -16.35
CA PHE A 161 -10.06 -18.21 -16.67
C PHE A 161 -8.93 -18.34 -17.70
N GLY A 162 -8.48 -17.20 -18.25
CA GLY A 162 -7.41 -17.12 -19.23
C GLY A 162 -6.10 -16.68 -18.63
N SER A 163 -5.03 -17.30 -19.07
CA SER A 163 -3.68 -17.01 -18.62
C SER A 163 -2.95 -16.06 -19.57
N VAL A 164 -3.58 -15.03 -20.13
CA VAL A 164 -2.88 -14.08 -21.04
C VAL A 164 -1.69 -13.38 -20.34
N LYS A 165 -1.68 -13.35 -19.00
CA LYS A 165 -0.52 -12.96 -18.15
C LYS A 165 0.69 -13.93 -18.28
N GLU A 166 0.49 -15.17 -18.73
CA GLU A 166 1.50 -16.22 -18.96
C GLU A 166 2.44 -15.88 -20.12
N VAL A 167 1.98 -15.11 -21.11
CA VAL A 167 2.84 -14.66 -22.20
C VAL A 167 3.88 -13.72 -21.62
N SER A 168 3.47 -12.70 -20.84
CA SER A 168 4.35 -11.74 -20.15
C SER A 168 5.49 -12.41 -19.38
N HIS A 169 5.22 -13.52 -18.68
CA HIS A 169 6.25 -14.30 -17.97
C HIS A 169 7.03 -15.28 -18.87
N GLN A 170 6.45 -15.74 -19.99
CA GLN A 170 7.17 -16.49 -21.06
C GLN A 170 8.16 -15.65 -21.84
N PHE A 171 8.07 -14.33 -21.81
CA PHE A 171 9.09 -13.44 -22.37
C PHE A 171 10.36 -13.35 -21.53
N LEU A 172 10.32 -13.75 -20.26
CA LEU A 172 11.50 -13.70 -19.39
C LEU A 172 12.48 -14.85 -19.65
N ASN A 173 12.15 -15.82 -20.51
CA ASN A 173 13.03 -16.95 -20.84
C ASN A 173 12.96 -17.27 -22.35
N GLY A 174 13.68 -16.49 -23.14
CA GLY A 174 13.82 -16.74 -24.58
C GLY A 174 14.80 -17.86 -24.89
N ASN A 175 14.37 -19.13 -24.95
CA ASN A 175 14.62 -20.00 -26.13
C ASN A 175 14.04 -21.42 -26.18
N ASN A 176 13.93 -21.86 -27.43
CA ASN A 176 13.54 -23.11 -28.11
C ASN A 176 14.01 -24.51 -27.58
N GLN A 177 14.08 -24.78 -26.28
CA GLN A 177 14.08 -26.16 -25.78
C GLN A 177 12.76 -26.50 -25.08
N SER A 178 12.44 -27.79 -25.04
CA SER A 178 11.12 -28.41 -24.82
C SER A 178 10.09 -27.56 -24.05
N MET A 179 8.88 -27.48 -24.59
CA MET A 179 7.70 -26.85 -24.00
C MET A 179 7.53 -27.23 -22.52
N ARG A 180 8.11 -26.45 -21.60
CA ARG A 180 7.71 -26.42 -20.19
C ARG A 180 6.77 -25.24 -20.02
N THR A 181 5.51 -25.55 -19.75
CA THR A 181 4.45 -24.60 -19.44
C THR A 181 4.90 -23.75 -18.25
N ILE A 182 5.04 -22.43 -18.42
CA ILE A 182 5.36 -21.54 -17.31
C ILE A 182 4.20 -21.53 -16.32
N ALA A 183 4.54 -21.48 -15.04
CA ALA A 183 3.61 -21.37 -13.94
C ALA A 183 2.61 -20.22 -14.11
N THR A 184 1.34 -20.56 -14.05
CA THR A 184 0.21 -19.62 -13.98
C THR A 184 -0.12 -19.36 -12.51
N GLY A 185 -0.36 -18.12 -12.08
CA GLY A 185 -0.80 -17.78 -10.72
C GLY A 185 -0.19 -16.49 -10.15
N THR A 186 -0.86 -15.87 -9.19
CA THR A 186 -0.32 -14.75 -8.40
C THR A 186 0.67 -15.31 -7.36
N PRO A 187 1.95 -14.86 -7.32
CA PRO A 187 3.00 -15.48 -6.51
C PRO A 187 2.66 -15.71 -5.03
N SER A 188 1.87 -14.81 -4.42
CA SER A 188 1.42 -14.92 -3.02
C SER A 188 0.48 -16.10 -2.72
N TYR A 189 -0.20 -16.63 -3.74
CA TYR A 189 -1.19 -17.71 -3.61
C TYR A 189 -0.80 -18.96 -4.42
N MET A 190 0.34 -18.92 -5.12
CA MET A 190 0.77 -19.97 -6.03
C MET A 190 1.56 -21.06 -5.30
N PRO A 191 1.18 -22.34 -5.41
CA PRO A 191 1.97 -23.44 -4.86
C PRO A 191 3.13 -23.86 -5.77
N ILE A 192 4.12 -24.55 -5.19
CA ILE A 192 5.38 -24.90 -5.88
C ILE A 192 5.19 -25.83 -7.09
N GLU A 193 4.25 -26.77 -7.07
CA GLU A 193 4.02 -27.66 -8.22
C GLU A 193 3.42 -26.91 -9.42
N GLN A 194 2.61 -25.89 -9.15
CA GLN A 194 2.11 -24.96 -10.15
C GLN A 194 3.26 -24.06 -10.66
N PHE A 195 4.15 -23.62 -9.76
CA PHE A 195 5.40 -22.95 -10.12
C PHE A 195 6.30 -23.79 -11.06
N GLN A 196 6.28 -25.11 -10.90
CA GLN A 196 7.03 -26.04 -11.72
C GLN A 196 6.33 -26.41 -13.05
N GLY A 197 5.16 -25.81 -13.33
CA GLY A 197 4.41 -26.04 -14.56
C GLY A 197 3.49 -27.26 -14.54
N ASN A 198 3.28 -27.88 -13.37
CA ASN A 198 2.46 -29.07 -13.18
C ASN A 198 1.27 -28.79 -12.22
N PRO A 199 0.36 -27.86 -12.58
CA PRO A 199 -0.79 -27.55 -11.73
C PRO A 199 -1.70 -28.78 -11.59
N GLN A 200 -2.22 -28.97 -10.38
CA GLN A 200 -3.20 -29.99 -10.02
C GLN A 200 -4.49 -29.31 -9.59
N TYR A 201 -5.61 -30.05 -9.50
CA TYR A 201 -6.85 -29.51 -8.94
C TYR A 201 -6.64 -28.95 -7.51
N ASN A 202 -5.80 -29.61 -6.72
CA ASN A 202 -5.45 -29.17 -5.39
C ASN A 202 -4.39 -28.05 -5.32
N SER A 203 -3.94 -27.55 -6.48
CA SER A 203 -3.23 -26.27 -6.56
C SER A 203 -4.21 -25.09 -6.41
N ASP A 204 -5.43 -25.19 -6.94
CA ASP A 204 -6.48 -24.18 -6.68
C ASP A 204 -6.89 -24.19 -5.20
N LEU A 205 -7.00 -25.39 -4.59
CA LEU A 205 -7.32 -25.53 -3.16
C LEU A 205 -6.27 -24.87 -2.24
N TYR A 206 -5.00 -24.97 -2.62
CA TYR A 206 -3.93 -24.27 -1.92
C TYR A 206 -4.12 -22.76 -1.95
N ALA A 207 -4.42 -22.21 -3.14
CA ALA A 207 -4.66 -20.78 -3.28
C ALA A 207 -5.85 -20.30 -2.44
N VAL A 208 -6.93 -21.08 -2.39
CA VAL A 208 -8.08 -20.83 -1.49
C VAL A 208 -7.67 -20.87 -0.01
N GLY A 209 -6.80 -21.81 0.38
CA GLY A 209 -6.24 -21.87 1.73
C GLY A 209 -5.41 -20.63 2.07
N MET A 210 -4.60 -20.13 1.13
CA MET A 210 -3.82 -18.90 1.30
C MET A 210 -4.72 -17.66 1.41
N ILE A 211 -5.84 -17.59 0.69
CA ILE A 211 -6.86 -16.54 0.85
C ILE A 211 -7.47 -16.60 2.25
N ALA A 212 -7.76 -17.80 2.77
CA ALA A 212 -8.29 -17.96 4.12
C ALA A 212 -7.29 -17.54 5.20
N ILE A 213 -6.01 -17.87 5.02
CA ILE A 213 -4.92 -17.38 5.89
C ILE A 213 -4.87 -15.85 5.87
N GLN A 214 -4.92 -15.23 4.69
CA GLN A 214 -4.95 -13.78 4.58
C GLN A 214 -6.14 -13.18 5.33
N ALA A 215 -7.35 -13.74 5.13
CA ALA A 215 -8.56 -13.24 5.76
C ALA A 215 -8.51 -13.37 7.29
N ILE A 216 -8.10 -14.53 7.83
CA ILE A 216 -8.11 -14.78 9.28
C ILE A 216 -6.96 -14.10 10.03
N THR A 217 -5.87 -13.75 9.35
CA THR A 217 -4.71 -13.06 9.94
C THR A 217 -4.71 -11.55 9.70
N GLY A 218 -5.43 -11.08 8.68
CA GLY A 218 -5.36 -9.68 8.24
C GLY A 218 -4.04 -9.32 7.56
N LEU A 219 -3.22 -10.29 7.14
CA LEU A 219 -1.94 -10.02 6.48
C LEU A 219 -2.13 -9.35 5.12
N GLU A 220 -1.14 -8.54 4.73
CA GLU A 220 -1.03 -8.06 3.35
C GLU A 220 -0.63 -9.24 2.43
N ALA A 221 -1.08 -9.22 1.18
CA ALA A 221 -0.77 -10.27 0.21
C ALA A 221 0.75 -10.43 -0.02
N SER A 222 1.53 -9.34 0.09
CA SER A 222 2.98 -9.32 -0.03
C SER A 222 3.72 -10.03 1.13
N ASP A 223 3.05 -10.21 2.27
CA ASP A 223 3.59 -10.88 3.46
C ASP A 223 3.30 -12.40 3.49
N LEU A 224 2.33 -12.88 2.71
CA LEU A 224 1.99 -14.30 2.67
C LEU A 224 3.17 -15.22 2.31
N PRO A 225 4.05 -14.87 1.34
CA PRO A 225 5.25 -15.67 1.07
C PRO A 225 6.22 -15.78 2.25
N LYS A 226 6.24 -14.79 3.16
CA LYS A 226 7.13 -14.79 4.33
C LYS A 226 6.74 -15.85 5.35
N LEU A 227 5.52 -16.37 5.29
CA LEU A 227 5.05 -17.47 6.15
C LEU A 227 5.71 -18.83 5.79
N GLN A 228 6.43 -18.89 4.67
CA GLN A 228 7.09 -20.07 4.12
C GLN A 228 8.62 -20.01 4.29
N ASP A 229 9.14 -19.20 5.23
CA ASP A 229 10.58 -19.05 5.48
C ASP A 229 11.20 -20.39 5.93
N PRO A 230 12.13 -20.98 5.13
CA PRO A 230 12.76 -22.25 5.46
C PRO A 230 13.71 -22.18 6.67
N ASN A 231 13.98 -20.99 7.22
CA ASN A 231 14.86 -20.81 8.38
C ASN A 231 14.14 -20.94 9.75
N LEU A 232 12.80 -21.11 9.77
CA LEU A 232 12.02 -21.31 11.01
C LEU A 232 11.75 -22.80 11.26
N SER A 233 12.55 -23.43 12.14
CA SER A 233 12.44 -24.71 12.90
C SER A 233 11.72 -25.97 12.36
N ASN A 234 10.86 -25.93 11.34
CA ASN A 234 10.30 -27.09 10.64
C ASN A 234 9.85 -26.67 9.21
N PRO A 235 10.53 -27.11 8.14
CA PRO A 235 10.30 -26.65 6.76
C PRO A 235 8.96 -27.09 6.14
N ASP A 236 8.16 -27.88 6.88
CA ASP A 236 6.95 -28.50 6.38
C ASP A 236 5.66 -27.66 6.60
N ASP A 237 5.68 -26.68 7.50
CA ASP A 237 4.49 -25.96 7.99
C ASP A 237 4.48 -24.47 7.62
N ILE A 238 3.33 -23.97 7.15
CA ILE A 238 3.09 -22.52 7.00
C ILE A 238 2.82 -21.93 8.39
N THR A 239 3.66 -20.99 8.83
CA THR A 239 3.62 -20.46 10.20
C THR A 239 2.60 -19.31 10.36
N TRP A 240 1.31 -19.62 10.33
CA TRP A 240 0.24 -18.62 10.42
C TRP A 240 -0.60 -18.67 11.71
N ARG A 241 -0.68 -19.83 12.37
CA ARG A 241 -1.57 -20.04 13.54
C ARG A 241 -1.29 -19.10 14.72
N ASN A 242 -0.04 -18.68 14.92
CA ASN A 242 0.35 -17.72 15.96
C ASN A 242 -0.08 -16.27 15.68
N ARG A 243 -0.60 -15.99 14.47
CA ARG A 243 -1.04 -14.66 14.01
C ARG A 243 -2.56 -14.52 13.92
N ALA A 244 -3.32 -15.54 14.32
CA ALA A 244 -4.78 -15.54 14.25
C ALA A 244 -5.43 -16.22 15.46
N ARG A 245 -6.62 -15.74 15.86
CA ARG A 245 -7.50 -16.46 16.79
C ARG A 245 -8.45 -17.33 15.98
N VAL A 246 -8.23 -18.64 16.00
CA VAL A 246 -8.97 -19.61 15.17
C VAL A 246 -9.19 -20.93 15.93
N SER A 247 -10.30 -21.60 15.67
CA SER A 247 -10.58 -22.92 16.22
C SER A 247 -9.59 -23.98 15.70
N ALA A 248 -9.33 -25.00 16.52
CA ALA A 248 -8.47 -26.11 16.13
C ALA A 248 -9.02 -26.86 14.89
N GLY A 249 -10.36 -26.90 14.74
CA GLY A 249 -11.03 -27.53 13.61
C GLY A 249 -10.73 -26.82 12.29
N LEU A 250 -10.99 -25.51 12.21
CA LEU A 250 -10.71 -24.73 11.00
C LEU A 250 -9.21 -24.67 10.69
N ALA A 251 -8.37 -24.50 11.72
CA ALA A 251 -6.92 -24.44 11.53
C ALA A 251 -6.37 -25.74 10.91
N LYS A 252 -6.88 -26.91 11.32
CA LYS A 252 -6.49 -28.20 10.73
C LYS A 252 -6.90 -28.33 9.27
N ILE A 253 -8.07 -27.79 8.91
CA ILE A 253 -8.54 -27.79 7.51
C ILE A 253 -7.64 -26.90 6.66
N ILE A 254 -7.40 -25.65 7.10
CA ILE A 254 -6.55 -24.70 6.37
C ILE A 254 -5.13 -25.23 6.20
N ASP A 255 -4.50 -25.78 7.25
CA ASP A 255 -3.16 -26.38 7.16
C ASP A 255 -3.09 -27.49 6.12
N LYS A 256 -4.11 -28.36 6.08
CA LYS A 256 -4.17 -29.42 5.07
C LYS A 256 -4.40 -28.86 3.67
N MET A 257 -5.12 -27.75 3.50
CA MET A 257 -5.26 -27.09 2.20
C MET A 257 -3.93 -26.50 1.72
N VAL A 258 -3.13 -25.93 2.62
CA VAL A 258 -1.88 -25.22 2.27
C VAL A 258 -0.60 -26.04 2.46
N HIS A 259 -0.72 -27.34 2.73
CA HIS A 259 0.44 -28.21 2.97
C HIS A 259 1.42 -28.16 1.78
N HIS A 260 2.72 -27.96 2.00
CA HIS A 260 3.70 -27.76 0.93
C HIS A 260 3.68 -28.91 -0.12
N TYR A 261 3.66 -30.15 0.33
CA TYR A 261 3.54 -31.33 -0.53
C TYR A 261 2.09 -31.56 -0.99
N HIS A 262 1.82 -31.39 -2.28
CA HIS A 262 0.48 -31.51 -2.85
C HIS A 262 -0.19 -32.87 -2.61
N GLY A 263 0.58 -33.97 -2.46
CA GLY A 263 0.03 -35.31 -2.17
C GLY A 263 -0.54 -35.46 -0.75
N LYS A 264 -0.24 -34.54 0.16
CA LYS A 264 -0.79 -34.48 1.52
C LYS A 264 -1.95 -33.50 1.65
N ARG A 265 -2.24 -32.70 0.60
CA ARG A 265 -3.41 -31.82 0.57
C ARG A 265 -4.69 -32.61 0.35
N TYR A 266 -5.84 -31.94 0.48
CA TYR A 266 -7.09 -32.46 -0.06
C TYR A 266 -6.96 -32.70 -1.58
N LEU A 267 -7.62 -33.73 -2.10
CA LEU A 267 -7.57 -34.07 -3.52
C LEU A 267 -8.71 -33.43 -4.31
N ALA A 268 -9.85 -33.16 -3.65
CA ALA A 268 -11.02 -32.56 -4.26
C ALA A 268 -11.70 -31.51 -3.35
N CYS A 269 -12.43 -30.57 -3.98
CA CYS A 269 -13.21 -29.55 -3.28
C CYS A 269 -14.23 -30.15 -2.29
N ASN A 270 -14.86 -31.28 -2.66
CA ASN A 270 -15.85 -31.96 -1.83
C ASN A 270 -15.30 -32.43 -0.48
N ASP A 271 -14.02 -32.83 -0.42
CA ASP A 271 -13.41 -33.27 0.83
C ASP A 271 -13.26 -32.10 1.81
N VAL A 272 -12.84 -30.95 1.30
CA VAL A 272 -12.72 -29.70 2.09
C VAL A 272 -14.08 -29.25 2.58
N ILE A 273 -15.08 -29.20 1.68
CA ILE A 273 -16.46 -28.81 2.00
C ILE A 273 -17.06 -29.76 3.05
N SER A 274 -16.83 -31.07 2.92
CA SER A 274 -17.28 -32.07 3.89
C SER A 274 -16.68 -31.80 5.27
N ASP A 275 -15.37 -31.55 5.36
CA ASP A 275 -14.71 -31.29 6.64
C ASP A 275 -15.11 -29.92 7.23
N LEU A 276 -15.36 -28.89 6.41
CA LEU A 276 -15.95 -27.62 6.85
C LEU A 276 -17.35 -27.84 7.45
N ARG A 277 -18.20 -28.65 6.80
CA ARG A 277 -19.56 -28.96 7.28
C ARG A 277 -19.56 -29.73 8.60
N LYS A 278 -18.52 -30.53 8.89
CA LYS A 278 -18.38 -31.24 10.16
C LYS A 278 -18.08 -30.30 11.31
N ILE A 279 -17.33 -29.22 11.07
CA ILE A 279 -17.03 -28.22 12.10
C ILE A 279 -18.16 -27.17 12.25
N THR A 280 -19.08 -27.09 11.28
CA THR A 280 -20.25 -26.18 11.32
C THR A 280 -21.57 -26.83 11.72
N GLY A 281 -21.72 -28.17 11.66
CA GLY A 281 -22.89 -28.90 12.19
C GLY A 281 -24.25 -28.44 11.63
N ARG A 282 -24.58 -28.83 10.39
CA ARG A 282 -25.76 -28.40 9.60
C ARG A 282 -27.16 -28.67 10.18
N SER A 283 -28.12 -27.76 9.89
CA SER A 283 -29.10 -27.97 8.79
C SER A 283 -29.87 -26.70 8.36
N ASP A 284 -30.00 -26.55 7.04
CA ASP A 284 -30.83 -25.59 6.30
C ASP A 284 -32.32 -26.03 6.19
N PHE A 285 -33.20 -25.04 6.04
CA PHE A 285 -34.58 -24.96 5.50
C PHE A 285 -35.44 -26.22 5.22
N THR A 286 -36.68 -26.22 5.77
CA THR A 286 -37.91 -26.80 5.17
C THR A 286 -39.13 -25.89 5.38
N TYR A 287 -40.04 -25.87 4.40
CA TYR A 287 -41.24 -25.03 4.25
C TYR A 287 -42.49 -25.55 5.04
N ILE A 288 -43.41 -24.64 5.42
CA ILE A 288 -44.56 -24.78 6.38
C ILE A 288 -45.86 -25.37 5.73
N PRO A 289 -46.85 -25.97 6.46
CA PRO A 289 -47.95 -25.19 7.10
C PRO A 289 -48.59 -25.77 8.41
N ASN A 290 -49.06 -24.85 9.27
CA ASN A 290 -50.17 -24.88 10.25
C ASN A 290 -50.26 -25.97 11.37
N SER A 291 -50.29 -25.50 12.63
CA SER A 291 -51.49 -25.61 13.49
C SER A 291 -51.39 -24.73 14.75
N ALA A 292 -52.49 -23.99 14.99
CA ALA A 292 -53.12 -23.57 16.25
C ALA A 292 -52.30 -23.77 17.55
N SER A 293 -52.16 -22.80 18.46
CA SER A 293 -53.26 -22.16 19.20
C SER A 293 -52.70 -21.35 20.41
N LEU A 294 -53.46 -20.30 20.79
CA LEU A 294 -53.70 -19.77 22.16
C LEU A 294 -52.55 -19.17 23.01
N ASN A 295 -52.50 -17.82 23.06
CA ASN A 295 -52.68 -16.90 24.23
C ASN A 295 -52.58 -17.47 25.69
N PRO A 296 -52.48 -16.62 26.75
CA PRO A 296 -51.56 -15.51 27.09
C PRO A 296 -51.00 -15.62 28.56
N ASP A 297 -50.21 -14.63 29.00
CA ASP A 297 -49.92 -14.22 30.40
C ASP A 297 -49.25 -15.18 31.42
N LYS A 298 -48.14 -14.71 32.03
CA LYS A 298 -48.09 -14.30 33.45
C LYS A 298 -46.68 -13.92 33.93
N ARG A 299 -46.57 -12.71 34.48
CA ARG A 299 -45.64 -12.34 35.57
C ARG A 299 -46.09 -12.96 36.88
N ILE A 300 -45.18 -13.56 37.67
CA ILE A 300 -45.17 -13.70 39.15
C ILE A 300 -43.69 -13.90 39.54
N THR A 301 -42.99 -12.87 40.06
CA THR A 301 -42.74 -12.51 41.47
C THR A 301 -42.07 -13.54 42.38
N ASN A 302 -41.03 -13.05 43.07
CA ASN A 302 -40.72 -13.13 44.51
C ASN A 302 -39.37 -13.75 44.82
N TRP A 303 -38.42 -12.93 45.29
CA TRP A 303 -37.56 -13.30 46.41
C TRP A 303 -37.41 -12.07 47.32
N GLY A 304 -38.09 -12.11 48.45
CA GLY A 304 -38.00 -11.12 49.52
C GLY A 304 -37.27 -11.70 50.74
N LYS A 305 -36.63 -10.77 51.46
CA LYS A 305 -36.07 -10.82 52.83
C LYS A 305 -34.62 -11.25 52.97
N ILE A 306 -33.73 -10.24 53.00
CA ILE A 306 -33.02 -9.88 54.24
C ILE A 306 -33.09 -8.34 54.38
N VAL A 307 -33.66 -7.88 55.49
CA VAL A 307 -33.69 -6.47 55.93
C VAL A 307 -32.73 -6.34 57.10
N GLY A 308 -31.92 -5.27 57.11
CA GLY A 308 -31.22 -4.83 58.32
C GLY A 308 -30.18 -3.73 58.07
N LEU A 309 -30.59 -2.47 58.31
CA LEU A 309 -29.78 -1.34 58.79
C LEU A 309 -28.52 -0.97 57.96
N THR A 310 -28.47 0.16 57.24
CA THR A 310 -28.40 1.50 57.84
C THR A 310 -28.78 2.58 56.81
N ALA A 311 -29.92 3.22 57.06
CA ALA A 311 -30.33 4.47 56.45
C ALA A 311 -29.73 5.64 57.26
N THR A 312 -28.47 5.98 57.00
CA THR A 312 -27.86 7.25 57.46
C THR A 312 -26.90 7.89 56.45
N GLY A 313 -26.53 7.20 55.36
CA GLY A 313 -25.58 7.73 54.37
C GLY A 313 -26.19 8.60 53.26
N LEU A 314 -27.43 8.35 52.83
CA LEU A 314 -27.99 8.99 51.63
C LEU A 314 -28.73 10.32 51.88
N VAL A 315 -29.20 10.57 53.10
CA VAL A 315 -29.81 11.87 53.45
C VAL A 315 -28.73 12.91 53.77
N GLY A 316 -27.60 12.49 54.35
CA GLY A 316 -26.44 13.36 54.60
C GLY A 316 -25.80 13.88 53.31
N LEU A 317 -25.69 13.06 52.27
CA LEU A 317 -25.14 13.48 50.97
C LEU A 317 -26.05 14.48 50.23
N LEU A 318 -27.38 14.34 50.32
CA LEU A 318 -28.32 15.28 49.71
C LEU A 318 -28.42 16.61 50.49
N VAL A 319 -28.26 16.58 51.82
CA VAL A 319 -28.21 17.80 52.65
C VAL A 319 -26.87 18.52 52.50
N VAL A 320 -25.75 17.81 52.35
CA VAL A 320 -24.43 18.41 52.04
C VAL A 320 -24.41 18.97 50.62
N PHE A 321 -25.01 18.31 49.63
CA PHE A 321 -25.15 18.84 48.27
C PHE A 321 -26.09 20.06 48.21
N GLY A 322 -27.15 20.05 49.02
CA GLY A 322 -28.06 21.21 49.22
C GLY A 322 -27.41 22.38 49.97
N LEU A 323 -26.51 22.11 50.92
CA LEU A 323 -25.78 23.13 51.69
C LEU A 323 -24.58 23.71 50.91
N ILE A 324 -23.92 22.93 50.05
CA ILE A 324 -22.88 23.43 49.12
C ILE A 324 -23.51 24.37 48.07
N LYS A 325 -24.69 24.03 47.53
CA LYS A 325 -25.47 24.95 46.68
C LYS A 325 -25.95 26.21 47.41
N ALA A 326 -26.14 26.15 48.73
CA ALA A 326 -26.59 27.30 49.53
C ALA A 326 -25.45 28.27 49.92
N PHE A 327 -24.21 27.78 50.02
CA PHE A 327 -23.02 28.59 50.34
C PHE A 327 -22.30 29.17 49.10
N ASN A 328 -22.46 28.58 47.91
CA ASN A 328 -21.96 29.13 46.64
C ASN A 328 -23.08 29.81 45.83
N ARG A 329 -23.61 30.92 46.34
CA ARG A 329 -24.43 31.80 45.49
C ARG A 329 -23.50 32.47 44.47
N PRO A 330 -23.79 32.40 43.15
CA PRO A 330 -22.97 33.08 42.16
C PRO A 330 -22.82 34.57 42.51
N ASP A 331 -21.59 35.09 42.50
CA ASP A 331 -21.29 36.51 42.68
C ASP A 331 -20.95 37.09 41.30
N PRO A 332 -21.95 37.56 40.53
CA PRO A 332 -21.76 37.93 39.13
C PRO A 332 -20.82 39.12 38.96
N VAL A 333 -20.71 40.00 39.98
CA VAL A 333 -19.80 41.16 39.94
C VAL A 333 -18.36 40.70 40.12
N LYS A 334 -18.07 39.89 41.15
CA LYS A 334 -16.72 39.35 41.34
C LYS A 334 -16.31 38.41 40.23
N ALA A 335 -17.23 37.58 39.72
CA ALA A 335 -16.99 36.70 38.58
C ALA A 335 -16.57 37.51 37.34
N LYS A 336 -17.30 38.59 37.03
CA LYS A 336 -16.98 39.45 35.87
C LYS A 336 -15.63 40.14 36.02
N VAL A 337 -15.32 40.69 37.21
CA VAL A 337 -14.02 41.34 37.46
C VAL A 337 -12.88 40.34 37.36
N ALA A 338 -12.99 39.17 38.01
CA ALA A 338 -11.98 38.13 37.96
C ALA A 338 -11.79 37.59 36.54
N PHE A 339 -12.87 37.44 35.77
CA PHE A 339 -12.83 37.04 34.37
C PHE A 339 -12.03 38.06 33.54
N SER A 340 -12.38 39.35 33.60
CA SER A 340 -11.67 40.41 32.86
C SER A 340 -10.19 40.50 33.23
N GLN A 341 -9.85 40.40 34.51
CA GLN A 341 -8.45 40.38 34.96
C GLN A 341 -7.70 39.11 34.50
N GLY A 342 -8.40 37.98 34.39
CA GLY A 342 -7.86 36.73 33.88
C GLY A 342 -7.49 36.83 32.40
N VAL A 343 -8.41 37.36 31.59
CA VAL A 343 -8.19 37.59 30.15
C VAL A 343 -7.06 38.59 29.92
N GLU A 344 -7.03 39.73 30.64
CA GLU A 344 -5.95 40.71 30.54
C GLU A 344 -4.57 40.12 30.84
N LYS A 345 -4.48 39.18 31.81
CA LYS A 345 -3.22 38.49 32.12
C LYS A 345 -2.79 37.55 30.99
N LEU A 346 -3.74 36.90 30.32
CA LEU A 346 -3.47 36.04 29.17
C LEU A 346 -2.96 36.88 27.99
N GLU A 347 -3.62 37.99 27.67
CA GLU A 347 -3.19 38.94 26.63
C GLU A 347 -1.79 39.51 26.88
N LYS A 348 -1.40 39.69 28.16
CA LYS A 348 -0.04 40.10 28.56
C LYS A 348 0.99 38.97 28.56
N GLY A 349 0.64 37.77 28.08
CA GLY A 349 1.54 36.62 28.03
C GLY A 349 1.84 35.99 29.40
N ASN A 350 0.94 36.12 30.38
CA ASN A 350 1.08 35.52 31.71
C ASN A 350 0.05 34.39 31.94
N PRO A 351 0.14 33.26 31.20
CA PRO A 351 -0.90 32.23 31.23
C PRO A 351 -1.05 31.56 32.61
N GLN A 352 0.05 31.37 33.35
CA GLN A 352 -0.01 30.81 34.72
C GLN A 352 -0.82 31.69 35.68
N ALA A 353 -0.70 33.02 35.56
CA ALA A 353 -1.46 33.97 36.37
C ALA A 353 -2.92 34.07 35.90
N ALA A 354 -3.15 33.94 34.59
CA ALA A 354 -4.49 33.86 34.01
C ALA A 354 -5.24 32.62 34.54
N VAL A 355 -4.64 31.43 34.53
CA VAL A 355 -5.24 30.19 35.06
C VAL A 355 -5.76 30.36 36.49
N ARG A 356 -4.92 30.93 37.38
CA ARG A 356 -5.33 31.18 38.78
C ARG A 356 -6.52 32.13 38.89
N THR A 357 -6.52 33.20 38.09
CA THR A 357 -7.55 34.26 38.15
C THR A 357 -8.86 33.79 37.51
N LEU A 358 -8.78 33.05 36.39
CA LEU A 358 -9.93 32.45 35.72
C LEU A 358 -10.54 31.33 36.56
N THR A 359 -9.74 30.59 37.33
CA THR A 359 -10.25 29.63 38.32
C THR A 359 -11.07 30.34 39.41
N GLN A 360 -10.66 31.52 39.86
CA GLN A 360 -11.48 32.33 40.78
C GLN A 360 -12.78 32.78 40.10
N ALA A 361 -12.72 33.22 38.84
CA ALA A 361 -13.91 33.60 38.08
C ALA A 361 -14.93 32.45 37.96
N ILE A 362 -14.45 31.24 37.67
CA ILE A 362 -15.27 30.01 37.60
C ILE A 362 -15.84 29.66 38.98
N ASN A 363 -15.06 29.78 40.05
CA ASN A 363 -15.57 29.55 41.41
C ASN A 363 -16.69 30.54 41.79
N TYR A 364 -16.63 31.79 41.31
CA TYR A 364 -17.69 32.78 41.52
C TYR A 364 -18.91 32.59 40.61
N ASN A 365 -18.72 32.03 39.41
CA ASN A 365 -19.80 31.70 38.49
C ASN A 365 -19.45 30.44 37.66
N PRO A 366 -19.86 29.25 38.12
CA PRO A 366 -19.57 27.98 37.44
C PRO A 366 -20.30 27.77 36.11
N ASP A 367 -21.31 28.59 35.80
CA ASP A 367 -22.11 28.45 34.57
C ASP A 367 -21.62 29.39 33.44
N ASN A 368 -20.38 29.89 33.53
CA ASN A 368 -19.79 30.80 32.54
C ASN A 368 -18.91 30.04 31.52
N PRO A 369 -19.43 29.66 30.33
CA PRO A 369 -18.66 28.93 29.31
C PRO A 369 -17.39 29.67 28.85
N GLU A 370 -17.44 31.00 28.77
CA GLU A 370 -16.30 31.83 28.33
C GLU A 370 -15.15 31.76 29.34
N ALA A 371 -15.43 31.66 30.64
CA ALA A 371 -14.37 31.55 31.65
C ALA A 371 -13.61 30.21 31.55
N TYR A 372 -14.32 29.12 31.24
CA TYR A 372 -13.69 27.83 30.95
C TYR A 372 -12.89 27.88 29.64
N HIS A 373 -13.46 28.45 28.57
CA HIS A 373 -12.74 28.59 27.29
C HIS A 373 -11.44 29.37 27.44
N GLN A 374 -11.47 30.54 28.09
CA GLN A 374 -10.27 31.36 28.30
C GLN A 374 -9.25 30.68 29.22
N ARG A 375 -9.70 29.89 30.20
CA ARG A 375 -8.79 29.11 31.04
C ARG A 375 -8.17 27.94 30.27
N GLY A 376 -8.95 27.32 29.38
CA GLY A 376 -8.48 26.36 28.40
C GLY A 376 -7.40 26.92 27.47
N ASN A 377 -7.59 28.15 26.97
CA ASN A 377 -6.57 28.85 26.17
C ASN A 377 -5.27 29.04 26.98
N ALA A 378 -5.40 29.48 28.24
CA ALA A 378 -4.24 29.63 29.12
C ALA A 378 -3.53 28.29 29.42
N TYR A 379 -4.27 27.18 29.53
CA TYR A 379 -3.69 25.84 29.65
C TYR A 379 -3.00 25.39 28.35
N TYR A 380 -3.57 25.72 27.19
CA TYR A 380 -2.97 25.43 25.89
C TYR A 380 -1.64 26.18 25.70
N ASP A 381 -1.56 27.46 26.05
CA ASP A 381 -0.31 28.25 26.05
C ASP A 381 0.76 27.71 27.00
N LEU A 382 0.35 26.94 28.02
CA LEU A 382 1.23 26.23 28.95
C LEU A 382 1.57 24.80 28.50
N GLU A 383 1.14 24.41 27.29
CA GLU A 383 1.25 23.05 26.73
C GLU A 383 0.56 21.97 27.62
N GLN A 384 -0.37 22.38 28.49
CA GLN A 384 -1.17 21.49 29.33
C GLN A 384 -2.42 21.05 28.57
N TYR A 385 -2.23 20.31 27.47
CA TYR A 385 -3.29 19.99 26.52
C TYR A 385 -4.48 19.25 27.15
N GLN A 386 -4.23 18.33 28.08
CA GLN A 386 -5.31 17.58 28.75
C GLN A 386 -6.21 18.50 29.58
N ASN A 387 -5.63 19.44 30.34
CA ASN A 387 -6.38 20.43 31.10
C ASN A 387 -7.15 21.39 30.18
N ALA A 388 -6.55 21.78 29.05
CA ALA A 388 -7.24 22.57 28.03
C ALA A 388 -8.45 21.83 27.46
N ILE A 389 -8.30 20.55 27.11
CA ILE A 389 -9.40 19.71 26.59
C ILE A 389 -10.55 19.58 27.58
N GLU A 390 -10.25 19.42 28.88
CA GLU A 390 -11.25 19.35 29.94
C GLU A 390 -12.05 20.66 30.04
N ASP A 391 -11.35 21.80 30.08
CA ASP A 391 -11.97 23.12 30.15
C ASP A 391 -12.80 23.45 28.91
N TYR A 392 -12.29 23.19 27.70
CA TYR A 392 -13.11 23.36 26.49
C TYR A 392 -14.32 22.43 26.48
N THR A 393 -14.20 21.22 27.02
CA THR A 393 -15.34 20.30 27.15
C THR A 393 -16.41 20.85 28.09
N GLN A 394 -16.01 21.47 29.21
CA GLN A 394 -16.95 22.16 30.10
C GLN A 394 -17.61 23.37 29.40
N ALA A 395 -16.84 24.18 28.67
CA ALA A 395 -17.37 25.30 27.89
C ALA A 395 -18.43 24.86 26.86
N ILE A 396 -18.19 23.74 26.17
CA ILE A 396 -19.12 23.12 25.21
C ILE A 396 -20.35 22.52 25.90
N GLN A 397 -20.20 21.92 27.08
CA GLN A 397 -21.35 21.40 27.85
C GLN A 397 -22.30 22.53 28.28
N LEU A 398 -21.75 23.69 28.65
CA LEU A 398 -22.50 24.88 29.03
C LEU A 398 -23.08 25.62 27.80
N ASN A 399 -22.37 25.62 26.67
CA ASN A 399 -22.83 26.18 25.40
C ASN A 399 -22.52 25.23 24.22
N PRO A 400 -23.48 24.38 23.82
CA PRO A 400 -23.28 23.39 22.76
C PRO A 400 -23.02 23.96 21.35
N ASN A 401 -23.24 25.26 21.12
CA ASN A 401 -22.98 25.93 19.84
C ASN A 401 -21.73 26.83 19.91
N TYR A 402 -20.84 26.62 20.87
CA TYR A 402 -19.66 27.45 21.06
C TYR A 402 -18.54 27.06 20.08
N THR A 403 -18.61 27.57 18.84
CA THR A 403 -17.69 27.21 17.75
C THR A 403 -16.21 27.30 18.14
N ASN A 404 -15.78 28.42 18.74
CA ASN A 404 -14.39 28.63 19.15
C ASN A 404 -13.89 27.59 20.18
N ALA A 405 -14.78 27.08 21.04
CA ALA A 405 -14.41 26.04 22.00
C ALA A 405 -14.22 24.68 21.32
N TYR A 406 -15.01 24.35 20.28
CA TYR A 406 -14.75 23.18 19.45
C TYR A 406 -13.44 23.32 18.69
N PHE A 407 -13.20 24.46 18.03
CA PHE A 407 -11.97 24.68 17.27
C PHE A 407 -10.72 24.56 18.16
N ASN A 408 -10.70 25.25 19.31
CA ASN A 408 -9.56 25.21 20.23
C ASN A 408 -9.39 23.85 20.91
N ARG A 409 -10.47 23.11 21.18
CA ARG A 409 -10.38 21.71 21.63
C ARG A 409 -9.81 20.81 20.55
N GLY A 410 -10.17 21.04 19.29
CA GLY A 410 -9.60 20.36 18.14
C GLY A 410 -8.10 20.58 18.03
N LEU A 411 -7.61 21.82 18.23
CA LEU A 411 -6.18 22.13 18.29
C LEU A 411 -5.48 21.38 19.44
N ALA A 412 -6.01 21.50 20.66
CA ALA A 412 -5.45 20.81 21.82
C ALA A 412 -5.40 19.29 21.66
N ARG A 413 -6.44 18.69 21.04
CA ARG A 413 -6.46 17.25 20.72
C ARG A 413 -5.46 16.88 19.65
N TYR A 414 -5.30 17.70 18.62
CA TYR A 414 -4.30 17.48 17.57
C TYR A 414 -2.89 17.43 18.16
N ASP A 415 -2.53 18.40 19.00
CA ASP A 415 -1.21 18.46 19.64
C ASP A 415 -1.02 17.35 20.67
N ALA A 416 -2.10 16.95 21.36
CA ALA A 416 -2.13 15.76 22.22
C ALA A 416 -2.12 14.42 21.47
N GLN A 417 -2.01 14.41 20.14
CA GLN A 417 -2.05 13.23 19.25
C GLN A 417 -3.40 12.47 19.20
N ASP A 418 -4.48 13.05 19.74
CA ASP A 418 -5.85 12.56 19.53
C ASP A 418 -6.41 13.10 18.20
N LEU A 419 -5.86 12.60 17.09
CA LEU A 419 -6.21 13.04 15.74
C LEU A 419 -7.68 12.78 15.39
N SER A 420 -8.25 11.68 15.89
CA SER A 420 -9.66 11.33 15.65
C SER A 420 -10.62 12.27 16.38
N GLY A 421 -10.32 12.61 17.64
CA GLY A 421 -11.09 13.61 18.39
C GLY A 421 -10.96 15.01 17.79
N ALA A 422 -9.78 15.38 17.28
CA ALA A 422 -9.57 16.64 16.57
C ALA A 422 -10.43 16.73 15.31
N ILE A 423 -10.47 15.68 14.49
CA ILE A 423 -11.35 15.61 13.30
C ILE A 423 -12.82 15.79 13.67
N ALA A 424 -13.28 15.15 14.75
CA ALA A 424 -14.66 15.28 15.21
C ALA A 424 -14.99 16.73 15.61
N ASP A 425 -14.08 17.40 16.31
CA ASP A 425 -14.27 18.80 16.71
C ASP A 425 -14.25 19.76 15.53
N TYR A 426 -13.29 19.64 14.60
CA TYR A 426 -13.27 20.47 13.39
C TYR A 426 -14.49 20.21 12.50
N SER A 427 -14.97 18.98 12.43
CA SER A 427 -16.22 18.66 11.71
C SER A 427 -17.43 19.35 12.35
N LYS A 428 -17.44 19.49 13.68
CA LYS A 428 -18.48 20.24 14.37
C LYS A 428 -18.38 21.74 14.10
N VAL A 429 -17.18 22.29 14.02
CA VAL A 429 -16.96 23.68 13.58
C VAL A 429 -17.53 23.90 12.18
N ILE A 430 -17.22 23.02 11.22
CA ILE A 430 -17.74 23.09 9.84
C ILE A 430 -19.26 22.92 9.78
N GLU A 431 -19.86 22.11 10.66
CA GLU A 431 -21.31 21.98 10.77
C GLU A 431 -21.97 23.30 11.21
N LEU A 432 -21.36 24.01 12.16
CA LEU A 432 -21.84 25.29 12.69
C LEU A 432 -21.53 26.46 11.73
N GLU A 433 -20.36 26.42 11.09
CA GLU A 433 -19.81 27.47 10.21
C GLU A 433 -19.25 26.84 8.92
N PRO A 434 -20.10 26.57 7.91
CA PRO A 434 -19.71 25.82 6.70
C PRO A 434 -18.66 26.47 5.79
N SER A 435 -18.29 27.73 6.07
CA SER A 435 -17.27 28.49 5.33
C SER A 435 -16.00 28.74 6.14
N ASP A 436 -15.84 28.10 7.31
CA ASP A 436 -14.64 28.24 8.13
C ASP A 436 -13.43 27.58 7.46
N VAL A 437 -12.57 28.41 6.89
CA VAL A 437 -11.36 27.99 6.15
C VAL A 437 -10.37 27.28 7.07
N ASP A 438 -10.18 27.77 8.29
CA ASP A 438 -9.22 27.22 9.24
C ASP A 438 -9.64 25.83 9.70
N ALA A 439 -10.94 25.60 9.90
CA ALA A 439 -11.47 24.30 10.29
C ALA A 439 -11.27 23.25 9.18
N TYR A 440 -11.54 23.58 7.92
CA TYR A 440 -11.22 22.69 6.80
C TYR A 440 -9.72 22.43 6.71
N TYR A 441 -8.89 23.47 6.80
CA TYR A 441 -7.44 23.31 6.71
C TYR A 441 -6.89 22.42 7.84
N LYS A 442 -7.30 22.66 9.09
CA LYS A 442 -6.87 21.87 10.26
C LYS A 442 -7.42 20.45 10.25
N ARG A 443 -8.65 20.23 9.78
CA ARG A 443 -9.18 18.87 9.58
C ARG A 443 -8.42 18.13 8.47
N GLY A 444 -8.06 18.83 7.40
CA GLY A 444 -7.20 18.31 6.34
C GLY A 444 -5.83 17.87 6.85
N LEU A 445 -5.21 18.65 7.74
CA LEU A 445 -3.95 18.29 8.40
C LEU A 445 -4.11 17.03 9.26
N ALA A 446 -5.18 16.95 10.06
CA ALA A 446 -5.46 15.77 10.87
C ALA A 446 -5.73 14.51 10.02
N HIS A 447 -6.45 14.64 8.91
CA HIS A 447 -6.64 13.55 7.95
C HIS A 447 -5.31 13.13 7.31
N TYR A 448 -4.46 14.07 6.94
CA TYR A 448 -3.14 13.79 6.38
C TYR A 448 -2.24 13.03 7.37
N SER A 449 -2.21 13.44 8.64
CA SER A 449 -1.43 12.77 9.70
C SER A 449 -1.93 11.35 10.01
N LEU A 450 -3.19 11.04 9.71
CA LEU A 450 -3.75 9.68 9.74
C LEU A 450 -3.63 8.93 8.39
N GLU A 451 -2.84 9.46 7.44
CA GLU A 451 -2.65 8.93 6.09
C GLU A 451 -3.95 8.80 5.26
N ASN A 452 -5.02 9.50 5.67
CA ASN A 452 -6.28 9.59 4.93
C ASN A 452 -6.16 10.64 3.81
N TYR A 453 -5.22 10.45 2.89
CA TYR A 453 -4.84 11.45 1.89
C TYR A 453 -6.03 11.95 1.05
N GLN A 454 -6.96 11.07 0.69
CA GLN A 454 -8.14 11.45 -0.09
C GLN A 454 -9.03 12.47 0.65
N LYS A 455 -9.28 12.27 1.95
CA LYS A 455 -10.07 13.21 2.76
C LYS A 455 -9.32 14.52 3.00
N ALA A 456 -8.01 14.46 3.18
CA ALA A 456 -7.18 15.66 3.26
C ALA A 456 -7.26 16.48 1.96
N ILE A 457 -7.21 15.83 0.80
CA ILE A 457 -7.35 16.48 -0.52
C ILE A 457 -8.71 17.16 -0.67
N GLU A 458 -9.79 16.51 -0.21
CA GLU A 458 -11.15 17.08 -0.21
C GLU A 458 -11.21 18.35 0.64
N ASP A 459 -10.73 18.29 1.88
CA ASP A 459 -10.71 19.43 2.80
C ASP A 459 -9.86 20.60 2.27
N TYR A 460 -8.65 20.34 1.76
CA TYR A 460 -7.83 21.40 1.16
C TYR A 460 -8.44 21.97 -0.12
N SER A 461 -9.21 21.17 -0.86
CA SER A 461 -9.93 21.65 -2.04
C SER A 461 -11.07 22.59 -1.65
N GLU A 462 -11.75 22.34 -0.53
CA GLU A 462 -12.74 23.28 0.02
C GLU A 462 -12.10 24.58 0.49
N VAL A 463 -10.92 24.53 1.14
CA VAL A 463 -10.14 25.74 1.46
C VAL A 463 -9.88 26.56 0.20
N ILE A 464 -9.40 25.91 -0.87
CA ILE A 464 -9.10 26.59 -2.14
C ILE A 464 -10.37 27.12 -2.83
N ARG A 465 -11.51 26.41 -2.69
CA ARG A 465 -12.78 26.85 -3.24
C ARG A 465 -13.30 28.11 -2.53
N ILE A 466 -13.15 28.19 -1.21
CA ILE A 466 -13.58 29.34 -0.40
C ILE A 466 -12.58 30.51 -0.55
N GLN A 467 -11.29 30.20 -0.50
CA GLN A 467 -10.18 31.14 -0.59
C GLN A 467 -9.15 30.67 -1.64
N SER A 468 -9.32 31.15 -2.87
CA SER A 468 -8.49 30.72 -4.01
C SER A 468 -7.05 31.22 -3.98
N ASP A 469 -6.71 32.18 -3.11
CA ASP A 469 -5.38 32.78 -2.96
C ASP A 469 -4.62 32.24 -1.73
N HIS A 470 -4.90 31.00 -1.31
CA HIS A 470 -4.30 30.37 -0.14
C HIS A 470 -3.10 29.44 -0.49
N PRO A 471 -1.85 29.94 -0.58
CA PRO A 471 -0.70 29.16 -1.05
C PRO A 471 -0.41 27.91 -0.21
N LEU A 472 -0.64 27.97 1.11
CA LEU A 472 -0.44 26.83 2.01
C LEU A 472 -1.40 25.68 1.73
N ALA A 473 -2.61 25.96 1.24
CA ALA A 473 -3.59 24.92 0.92
C ALA A 473 -3.24 24.21 -0.38
N TYR A 474 -2.79 24.95 -1.39
CA TYR A 474 -2.23 24.36 -2.60
C TYR A 474 -1.02 23.48 -2.26
N ARG A 475 -0.05 23.98 -1.50
CA ARG A 475 1.10 23.18 -1.08
C ARG A 475 0.67 21.92 -0.33
N SER A 476 -0.21 22.03 0.67
CA SER A 476 -0.66 20.89 1.48
C SER A 476 -1.45 19.86 0.66
N ARG A 477 -2.30 20.31 -0.28
CA ARG A 477 -2.98 19.43 -1.23
C ARG A 477 -2.00 18.75 -2.18
N GLY A 478 -0.96 19.47 -2.62
CA GLY A 478 0.12 18.93 -3.44
C GLY A 478 0.87 17.80 -2.72
N ILE A 479 1.21 17.99 -1.44
CA ILE A 479 1.85 16.97 -0.61
C ILE A 479 0.93 15.74 -0.47
N ALA A 480 -0.35 15.94 -0.15
CA ALA A 480 -1.31 14.84 -0.03
C ALA A 480 -1.47 14.06 -1.35
N ARG A 481 -1.53 14.75 -2.50
CA ARG A 481 -1.59 14.13 -3.83
C ARG A 481 -0.35 13.31 -4.15
N VAL A 482 0.83 13.85 -3.92
CA VAL A 482 2.11 13.14 -4.11
C VAL A 482 2.14 11.85 -3.28
N ASN A 483 1.76 11.91 -2.00
CA ASN A 483 1.76 10.73 -1.13
C ASN A 483 0.66 9.71 -1.48
N SER A 484 -0.43 10.13 -2.11
CA SER A 484 -1.42 9.22 -2.71
C SER A 484 -0.99 8.64 -4.07
N GLY A 485 0.17 9.03 -4.61
CA GLY A 485 0.72 8.57 -5.87
C GLY A 485 0.41 9.45 -7.10
N ASP A 486 -0.37 10.53 -6.94
CA ASP A 486 -0.67 11.48 -8.02
C ASP A 486 0.38 12.61 -8.09
N LEU A 487 1.57 12.24 -8.58
CA LEU A 487 2.71 13.15 -8.69
C LEU A 487 2.43 14.34 -9.63
N GLN A 488 1.66 14.14 -10.70
CA GLN A 488 1.39 15.18 -11.71
C GLN A 488 0.45 16.26 -11.17
N SER A 489 -0.65 15.87 -10.51
CA SER A 489 -1.54 16.86 -9.87
C SER A 489 -0.85 17.56 -8.69
N GLY A 490 0.04 16.86 -8.00
CA GLY A 490 0.90 17.46 -6.96
C GLY A 490 1.82 18.56 -7.51
N LEU A 491 2.48 18.32 -8.64
CA LEU A 491 3.31 19.34 -9.32
C LEU A 491 2.52 20.59 -9.72
N ALA A 492 1.28 20.40 -10.20
CA ALA A 492 0.41 21.51 -10.58
C ALA A 492 0.07 22.37 -9.35
N ASP A 493 -0.28 21.75 -8.22
CA ASP A 493 -0.56 22.45 -6.97
C ASP A 493 0.66 23.21 -6.44
N TYR A 494 1.86 22.62 -6.46
CA TYR A 494 3.07 23.35 -6.06
C TYR A 494 3.36 24.54 -6.97
N THR A 495 3.11 24.40 -8.27
CA THR A 495 3.29 25.49 -9.23
C THR A 495 2.33 26.65 -8.92
N GLU A 496 1.09 26.35 -8.55
CA GLU A 496 0.14 27.39 -8.14
C GLU A 496 0.50 28.02 -6.79
N ALA A 497 0.97 27.22 -5.82
CA ALA A 497 1.49 27.74 -4.55
C ALA A 497 2.65 28.74 -4.76
N ILE A 498 3.56 28.44 -5.68
CA ILE A 498 4.69 29.31 -6.06
C ILE A 498 4.20 30.56 -6.81
N ARG A 499 3.17 30.43 -7.66
CA ARG A 499 2.58 31.57 -8.37
C ARG A 499 1.97 32.58 -7.40
N LEU A 500 1.31 32.07 -6.35
CA LEU A 500 0.69 32.89 -5.29
C LEU A 500 1.73 33.48 -4.33
N ASP A 501 2.77 32.73 -4.00
CA ASP A 501 3.90 33.19 -3.19
C ASP A 501 5.24 32.77 -3.79
N SER A 502 5.87 33.71 -4.51
CA SER A 502 7.17 33.48 -5.17
C SER A 502 8.36 33.33 -4.21
N LYS A 503 8.17 33.56 -2.91
CA LYS A 503 9.18 33.39 -1.87
C LYS A 503 8.98 32.10 -1.07
N ASN A 504 7.97 31.29 -1.40
CA ASN A 504 7.70 30.01 -0.76
C ASN A 504 8.75 28.96 -1.15
N PHE A 505 9.92 28.99 -0.50
CA PHE A 505 11.00 28.06 -0.76
C PHE A 505 10.58 26.60 -0.52
N LEU A 506 9.64 26.33 0.41
CA LEU A 506 9.15 24.99 0.67
C LEU A 506 8.39 24.42 -0.53
N ALA A 507 7.60 25.24 -1.23
CA ALA A 507 6.92 24.81 -2.45
C ALA A 507 7.89 24.51 -3.59
N TYR A 508 8.96 25.30 -3.76
CA TYR A 508 10.06 24.97 -4.68
C TYR A 508 10.74 23.66 -4.29
N TYR A 509 11.06 23.49 -3.01
CA TYR A 509 11.70 22.28 -2.49
C TYR A 509 10.86 21.02 -2.76
N ASP A 510 9.56 21.04 -2.45
CA ASP A 510 8.65 19.91 -2.67
C ASP A 510 8.43 19.63 -4.16
N ARG A 511 8.34 20.68 -5.00
CA ARG A 511 8.26 20.53 -6.46
C ARG A 511 9.53 19.94 -7.05
N GLY A 512 10.70 20.39 -6.60
CA GLY A 512 12.00 19.88 -7.02
C GLY A 512 12.16 18.39 -6.70
N ARG A 513 11.76 17.97 -5.50
CA ARG A 513 11.74 16.55 -5.10
C ARG A 513 10.79 15.73 -5.97
N THR A 514 9.61 16.25 -6.25
CA THR A 514 8.62 15.57 -7.09
C THR A 514 9.12 15.43 -8.54
N ARG A 515 9.75 16.47 -9.09
CA ARG A 515 10.40 16.43 -10.41
C ARG A 515 11.53 15.42 -10.48
N PHE A 516 12.36 15.34 -9.44
CA PHE A 516 13.41 14.32 -9.33
C PHE A 516 12.83 12.90 -9.42
N HIS A 517 11.74 12.60 -8.69
CA HIS A 517 11.09 11.30 -8.74
C HIS A 517 10.44 10.97 -10.11
N LEU A 518 10.06 11.99 -10.87
CA LEU A 518 9.56 11.84 -12.25
C LEU A 518 10.68 11.77 -13.30
N GLY A 519 11.94 11.89 -12.91
CA GLY A 519 13.09 11.92 -13.82
C GLY A 519 13.34 13.28 -14.50
N ASP A 520 12.58 14.32 -14.14
CA ASP A 520 12.84 15.71 -14.59
C ASP A 520 13.96 16.33 -13.74
N TYR A 521 15.18 15.82 -13.94
CA TYR A 521 16.35 16.26 -13.17
C TYR A 521 16.74 17.72 -13.46
N GLN A 522 16.49 18.22 -14.67
CA GLN A 522 16.77 19.62 -15.00
C GLN A 522 15.79 20.57 -14.31
N GLY A 523 14.49 20.24 -14.31
CA GLY A 523 13.50 21.02 -13.57
C GLY A 523 13.72 20.95 -12.05
N ALA A 524 14.17 19.80 -11.53
CA ALA A 524 14.55 19.65 -10.12
C ALA A 524 15.73 20.55 -9.75
N LEU A 525 16.79 20.58 -10.56
CA LEU A 525 17.93 21.48 -10.36
C LEU A 525 17.48 22.95 -10.29
N ALA A 526 16.65 23.40 -11.24
CA ALA A 526 16.19 24.78 -11.28
C ALA A 526 15.37 25.17 -10.04
N ASP A 527 14.55 24.26 -9.52
CA ASP A 527 13.82 24.50 -8.27
C ASP A 527 14.76 24.55 -7.06
N TYR A 528 15.76 23.66 -6.99
CA TYR A 528 16.74 23.67 -5.91
C TYR A 528 17.65 24.90 -5.93
N ASP A 529 18.04 25.39 -7.11
CA ASP A 529 18.75 26.66 -7.26
C ASP A 529 17.94 27.80 -6.63
N ARG A 530 16.62 27.83 -6.89
CA ARG A 530 15.74 28.84 -6.31
C ARG A 530 15.60 28.71 -4.79
N VAL A 531 15.57 27.48 -4.24
CA VAL A 531 15.61 27.27 -2.79
C VAL A 531 16.91 27.80 -2.18
N ILE A 532 18.05 27.55 -2.81
CA ILE A 532 19.36 28.02 -2.34
C ILE A 532 19.47 29.55 -2.37
N GLU A 533 18.92 30.20 -3.41
CA GLU A 533 18.82 31.66 -3.46
C GLU A 533 18.01 32.25 -2.29
N LEU A 534 16.96 31.56 -1.87
CA LEU A 534 16.07 32.00 -0.79
C LEU A 534 16.60 31.61 0.61
N GLN A 535 17.26 30.45 0.72
CA GLN A 535 17.75 29.81 1.95
C GLN A 535 19.13 29.16 1.70
N PRO A 536 20.22 29.94 1.71
CA PRO A 536 21.57 29.47 1.37
C PRO A 536 22.22 28.57 2.42
N ASP A 537 21.60 28.42 3.59
CA ASP A 537 22.04 27.60 4.72
C ASP A 537 21.24 26.28 4.86
N ASN A 538 20.34 25.99 3.92
CA ASN A 538 19.56 24.77 3.94
C ASN A 538 20.40 23.55 3.48
N SER A 539 20.90 22.73 4.41
CA SER A 539 21.70 21.54 4.08
C SER A 539 20.98 20.55 3.17
N SER A 540 19.68 20.34 3.43
CA SER A 540 18.86 19.34 2.72
C SER A 540 18.73 19.62 1.22
N VAL A 541 18.65 20.89 0.81
CA VAL A 541 18.57 21.23 -0.63
C VAL A 541 19.89 20.93 -1.35
N TYR A 542 21.05 21.21 -0.74
CA TYR A 542 22.34 20.85 -1.31
C TYR A 542 22.49 19.34 -1.45
N GLY A 543 22.05 18.55 -0.46
CA GLY A 543 22.03 17.09 -0.54
C GLY A 543 21.16 16.56 -1.69
N ASN A 544 19.97 17.13 -1.88
CA ASN A 544 19.09 16.76 -2.99
C ASN A 544 19.64 17.21 -4.36
N ARG A 545 20.25 18.40 -4.44
CA ARG A 545 20.88 18.90 -5.66
C ARG A 545 22.10 18.06 -6.05
N CYS A 546 22.91 17.65 -5.08
CA CYS A 546 23.98 16.66 -5.25
C CYS A 546 23.46 15.35 -5.87
N SER A 547 22.42 14.74 -5.28
CA SER A 547 21.82 13.51 -5.82
C SER A 547 21.30 13.70 -7.26
N THR A 548 20.71 14.86 -7.55
CA THR A 548 20.24 15.22 -8.89
C THR A 548 21.38 15.34 -9.90
N GLN A 549 22.51 15.92 -9.50
CA GLN A 549 23.70 16.06 -10.34
C GLN A 549 24.39 14.72 -10.60
N ILE A 550 24.39 13.78 -9.64
CA ILE A 550 24.88 12.40 -9.87
C ILE A 550 24.08 11.75 -11.01
N ASN A 551 22.74 11.86 -10.99
CA ASN A 551 21.87 11.31 -12.03
C ASN A 551 22.05 11.97 -13.40
N LEU A 552 22.55 13.21 -13.43
CA LEU A 552 22.93 13.93 -14.66
C LEU A 552 24.39 13.71 -15.06
N SER A 553 25.12 12.81 -14.38
CA SER A 553 26.55 12.56 -14.57
C SER A 553 27.45 13.79 -14.40
N LYS A 554 27.00 14.81 -13.65
CA LYS A 554 27.75 16.02 -13.31
C LYS A 554 28.52 15.80 -12.00
N HIS A 555 29.44 14.84 -12.00
CA HIS A 555 30.04 14.31 -10.78
C HIS A 555 30.84 15.35 -9.96
N GLN A 556 31.57 16.26 -10.61
CA GLN A 556 32.29 17.32 -9.88
C GLN A 556 31.34 18.28 -9.17
N ALA A 557 30.27 18.74 -9.84
CA ALA A 557 29.28 19.60 -9.21
C ALA A 557 28.59 18.90 -8.03
N ALA A 558 28.31 17.59 -8.18
CA ALA A 558 27.75 16.79 -7.10
C ALA A 558 28.67 16.75 -5.87
N ILE A 559 29.99 16.61 -6.07
CA ILE A 559 30.97 16.64 -4.99
C ILE A 559 30.92 18.00 -4.26
N ASP A 560 30.85 19.11 -5.00
CA ASP A 560 30.79 20.45 -4.43
C ASP A 560 29.51 20.64 -3.58
N ASP A 561 28.36 20.22 -4.10
CA ASP A 561 27.07 20.31 -3.40
C ASP A 561 27.00 19.40 -2.17
N CYS A 562 27.43 18.14 -2.30
CA CYS A 562 27.47 17.24 -1.15
C CYS A 562 28.46 17.75 -0.08
N THR A 563 29.59 18.34 -0.49
CA THR A 563 30.53 18.96 0.44
C THR A 563 29.90 20.13 1.18
N LYS A 564 29.14 20.98 0.47
CA LYS A 564 28.41 22.08 1.09
C LYS A 564 27.34 21.58 2.07
N ALA A 565 26.58 20.53 1.71
CA ALA A 565 25.61 19.89 2.60
C ALA A 565 26.29 19.37 3.88
N ILE A 566 27.41 18.66 3.75
CA ILE A 566 28.17 18.12 4.89
C ILE A 566 28.71 19.23 5.79
N GLN A 567 29.18 20.35 5.21
CA GLN A 567 29.67 21.49 5.98
C GLN A 567 28.56 22.17 6.80
N LEU A 568 27.34 22.23 6.26
CA LEU A 568 26.18 22.80 6.95
C LEU A 568 25.65 21.85 8.02
N GLU A 569 25.46 20.58 7.67
CA GLU A 569 24.95 19.55 8.57
C GLU A 569 25.47 18.16 8.13
N PRO A 570 26.49 17.61 8.83
CA PRO A 570 27.02 16.28 8.54
C PRO A 570 25.94 15.20 8.68
N ASN A 571 25.65 14.47 7.59
CA ASN A 571 24.66 13.39 7.60
C ASN A 571 25.08 12.24 6.66
N ALA A 572 24.61 11.03 6.96
CA ALA A 572 25.01 9.81 6.26
C ALA A 572 24.67 9.84 4.76
N VAL A 573 23.53 10.41 4.38
CA VAL A 573 23.06 10.48 2.98
C VAL A 573 24.00 11.33 2.13
N ALA A 574 24.45 12.49 2.63
CA ALA A 574 25.37 13.36 1.91
C ALA A 574 26.75 12.72 1.72
N TYR A 575 27.28 12.05 2.76
CA TYR A 575 28.52 11.27 2.63
C TYR A 575 28.38 10.14 1.62
N ASN A 576 27.29 9.36 1.68
CA ASN A 576 27.07 8.26 0.76
C ASN A 576 26.92 8.73 -0.71
N ASN A 577 26.22 9.84 -0.93
CA ASN A 577 26.11 10.44 -2.27
C ASN A 577 27.46 10.96 -2.78
N ARG A 578 28.27 11.59 -1.91
CA ARG A 578 29.61 12.06 -2.30
C ARG A 578 30.57 10.90 -2.57
N CYS A 579 30.46 9.80 -1.82
CA CYS A 579 31.15 8.54 -2.13
C CYS A 579 30.84 8.05 -3.55
N VAL A 580 29.55 8.00 -3.93
CA VAL A 580 29.14 7.62 -5.29
C VAL A 580 29.72 8.60 -6.33
N ALA A 581 29.71 9.91 -6.05
CA ALA A 581 30.28 10.89 -6.96
C ALA A 581 31.80 10.71 -7.15
N TYR A 582 32.55 10.48 -6.07
CA TYR A 582 33.98 10.16 -6.11
C TYR A 582 34.29 8.86 -6.86
N LEU A 583 33.49 7.81 -6.63
CA LEU A 583 33.63 6.53 -7.34
C LEU A 583 33.52 6.73 -8.87
N ASN A 584 32.58 7.55 -9.33
CA ASN A 584 32.38 7.82 -10.77
C ASN A 584 33.54 8.62 -11.42
N ILE A 585 34.33 9.35 -10.63
CA ILE A 585 35.56 10.01 -11.11
C ILE A 585 36.84 9.24 -10.73
N SER A 586 36.70 8.00 -10.25
CA SER A 586 37.80 7.10 -9.85
C SER A 586 38.68 7.61 -8.70
N GLU A 587 38.16 8.49 -7.86
CA GLU A 587 38.80 8.96 -6.61
C GLU A 587 38.52 7.96 -5.47
N LEU A 588 39.11 6.76 -5.58
CA LEU A 588 38.73 5.60 -4.76
C LEU A 588 38.99 5.77 -3.26
N GLU A 589 40.08 6.45 -2.87
CA GLU A 589 40.39 6.70 -1.45
C GLU A 589 39.36 7.62 -0.79
N ASN A 590 38.99 8.70 -1.48
CA ASN A 590 37.96 9.63 -1.04
C ASN A 590 36.59 8.95 -0.97
N ALA A 591 36.26 8.13 -1.97
CA ALA A 591 35.02 7.35 -1.98
C ALA A 591 34.96 6.38 -0.79
N LEU A 592 36.03 5.62 -0.53
CA LEU A 592 36.08 4.67 0.59
C LEU A 592 35.91 5.36 1.94
N ALA A 593 36.57 6.51 2.14
CA ALA A 593 36.45 7.30 3.35
C ALA A 593 35.02 7.79 3.58
N ASP A 594 34.38 8.35 2.55
CA ASP A 594 33.02 8.87 2.64
C ASP A 594 31.98 7.76 2.87
N CYS A 595 32.07 6.65 2.15
CA CYS A 595 31.18 5.51 2.36
C CYS A 595 31.34 4.90 3.77
N THR A 596 32.58 4.84 4.27
CA THR A 596 32.83 4.41 5.67
C THR A 596 32.21 5.39 6.66
N LYS A 597 32.33 6.70 6.41
CA LYS A 597 31.73 7.69 7.28
C LYS A 597 30.20 7.63 7.29
N ALA A 598 29.57 7.36 6.14
CA ALA A 598 28.14 7.14 6.04
C ALA A 598 27.68 5.95 6.91
N ILE A 599 28.42 4.84 6.87
CA ILE A 599 28.14 3.64 7.67
C ILE A 599 28.33 3.91 9.18
N GLU A 600 29.37 4.65 9.57
CA GLU A 600 29.56 5.06 10.98
C GLU A 600 28.38 5.87 11.52
N LEU A 601 27.84 6.78 10.70
CA LEU A 601 26.70 7.63 11.07
C LEU A 601 25.37 6.85 11.07
N THR A 602 25.21 5.87 10.17
CA THR A 602 23.99 5.06 10.09
C THR A 602 24.34 3.59 9.77
N PRO A 603 24.63 2.77 10.80
CA PRO A 603 25.04 1.37 10.62
C PRO A 603 23.96 0.43 10.05
N THR A 604 22.73 0.92 9.89
CA THR A 604 21.60 0.19 9.32
C THR A 604 21.32 0.55 7.86
N ASP A 605 22.08 1.48 7.27
CA ASP A 605 21.91 1.86 5.87
C ASP A 605 22.57 0.82 4.94
N HIS A 606 21.78 -0.14 4.49
CA HIS A 606 22.22 -1.16 3.53
C HIS A 606 22.83 -0.57 2.25
N LYS A 607 22.35 0.59 1.77
CA LYS A 607 22.88 1.20 0.54
C LYS A 607 24.31 1.68 0.71
N ALA A 608 24.67 2.17 1.89
CA ALA A 608 26.03 2.61 2.18
C ALA A 608 27.01 1.43 2.16
N TYR A 609 26.61 0.27 2.70
CA TYR A 609 27.39 -0.97 2.57
C TYR A 609 27.54 -1.41 1.12
N SER A 610 26.45 -1.45 0.34
CA SER A 610 26.52 -1.81 -1.09
C SER A 610 27.42 -0.85 -1.87
N ASN A 611 27.35 0.45 -1.60
CA ASN A 611 28.19 1.44 -2.26
C ASN A 611 29.66 1.29 -1.88
N ARG A 612 29.98 1.03 -0.60
CA ARG A 612 31.36 0.75 -0.18
C ARG A 612 31.90 -0.52 -0.81
N GLY A 613 31.07 -1.56 -0.91
CA GLY A 613 31.40 -2.78 -1.65
C GLY A 613 31.76 -2.51 -3.11
N MET A 614 31.07 -1.56 -3.78
CA MET A 614 31.42 -1.17 -5.15
C MET A 614 32.78 -0.48 -5.23
N VAL A 615 33.10 0.37 -4.25
CA VAL A 615 34.43 1.01 -4.16
C VAL A 615 35.52 -0.05 -3.97
N GLN A 616 35.30 -1.04 -3.09
CA GLN A 616 36.24 -2.13 -2.83
C GLN A 616 36.45 -3.03 -4.05
N VAL A 617 35.39 -3.33 -4.81
CA VAL A 617 35.52 -4.02 -6.11
C VAL A 617 36.40 -3.22 -7.06
N ALA A 618 36.22 -1.89 -7.15
CA ALA A 618 37.08 -1.03 -7.98
C ALA A 618 38.54 -0.99 -7.49
N GLN A 619 38.78 -1.20 -6.19
CA GLN A 619 40.11 -1.37 -5.60
C GLN A 619 40.67 -2.81 -5.73
N GLN A 620 39.91 -3.74 -6.31
CA GLN A 620 40.22 -5.18 -6.38
C GLN A 620 40.27 -5.89 -5.02
N ASP A 621 39.70 -5.31 -3.96
CA ASP A 621 39.52 -5.96 -2.65
C ASP A 621 38.18 -6.71 -2.62
N PHE A 622 38.15 -7.85 -3.30
CA PHE A 622 36.92 -8.63 -3.47
C PHE A 622 36.43 -9.26 -2.16
N GLN A 623 37.32 -9.62 -1.24
CA GLN A 623 36.94 -10.18 0.06
C GLN A 623 36.23 -9.13 0.93
N ALA A 624 36.75 -7.90 0.99
CA ALA A 624 36.07 -6.83 1.71
C ALA A 624 34.71 -6.51 1.06
N ALA A 625 34.65 -6.47 -0.28
CA ALA A 625 33.41 -6.26 -1.01
C ALA A 625 32.34 -7.31 -0.69
N ILE A 626 32.71 -8.60 -0.64
CA ILE A 626 31.79 -9.68 -0.26
C ILE A 626 31.24 -9.48 1.15
N ALA A 627 32.07 -9.06 2.11
CA ALA A 627 31.63 -8.80 3.47
C ALA A 627 30.60 -7.66 3.52
N ASP A 628 30.87 -6.55 2.80
CA ASP A 628 29.95 -5.41 2.75
C ASP A 628 28.64 -5.74 2.01
N TYR A 629 28.69 -6.43 0.87
CA TYR A 629 27.45 -6.87 0.21
C TYR A 629 26.66 -7.87 1.05
N THR A 630 27.34 -8.76 1.78
CA THR A 630 26.66 -9.67 2.73
C THR A 630 25.95 -8.87 3.81
N LYS A 631 26.59 -7.83 4.35
CA LYS A 631 25.95 -6.97 5.34
C LYS A 631 24.76 -6.19 4.76
N ALA A 632 24.88 -5.69 3.52
CA ALA A 632 23.77 -5.04 2.83
C ALA A 632 22.58 -5.99 2.64
N ILE A 633 22.83 -7.25 2.26
CA ILE A 633 21.81 -8.29 2.10
C ILE A 633 21.17 -8.69 3.43
N GLU A 634 21.94 -8.78 4.52
CA GLU A 634 21.39 -9.00 5.88
C GLU A 634 20.40 -7.90 6.29
N LEU A 635 20.73 -6.65 5.97
CA LEU A 635 19.90 -5.49 6.29
C LEU A 635 18.69 -5.35 5.34
N ASN A 636 18.84 -5.74 4.07
CA ASN A 636 17.77 -5.75 3.08
C ASN A 636 17.82 -7.02 2.20
N PRO A 637 17.14 -8.10 2.59
CA PRO A 637 17.14 -9.37 1.85
C PRO A 637 16.48 -9.33 0.47
N ASN A 638 15.78 -8.24 0.12
CA ASN A 638 15.11 -8.08 -1.17
C ASN A 638 15.94 -7.25 -2.17
N ASP A 639 17.17 -6.87 -1.83
CA ASP A 639 18.03 -6.07 -2.71
C ASP A 639 18.72 -6.93 -3.78
N ALA A 640 18.06 -7.09 -4.92
CA ALA A 640 18.60 -7.79 -6.09
C ALA A 640 19.95 -7.22 -6.59
N GLN A 641 20.20 -5.91 -6.40
CA GLN A 641 21.44 -5.27 -6.82
C GLN A 641 22.62 -5.79 -5.98
N SER A 642 22.45 -5.86 -4.66
CA SER A 642 23.51 -6.35 -3.76
C SER A 642 23.87 -7.80 -4.01
N TYR A 643 22.88 -8.67 -4.28
CA TYR A 643 23.16 -10.04 -4.73
C TYR A 643 23.96 -10.06 -6.04
N SER A 644 23.53 -9.32 -7.06
CA SER A 644 24.24 -9.25 -8.33
C SER A 644 25.66 -8.71 -8.18
N ASN A 645 25.88 -7.71 -7.32
CA ASN A 645 27.21 -7.13 -7.09
C ASN A 645 28.12 -8.10 -6.30
N ARG A 646 27.57 -8.83 -5.32
CA ARG A 646 28.32 -9.87 -4.61
C ARG A 646 28.71 -11.03 -5.53
N ALA A 647 27.83 -11.39 -6.46
CA ALA A 647 28.12 -12.39 -7.48
C ALA A 647 29.30 -12.00 -8.38
N VAL A 648 29.45 -10.72 -8.72
CA VAL A 648 30.63 -10.21 -9.43
C VAL A 648 31.89 -10.44 -8.61
N ALA A 649 31.90 -10.07 -7.33
CA ALA A 649 33.05 -10.28 -6.46
C ALA A 649 33.42 -11.77 -6.30
N TYR A 650 32.43 -12.66 -6.17
CA TYR A 650 32.67 -14.11 -6.17
C TYR A 650 33.24 -14.62 -7.49
N TYR A 651 32.78 -14.10 -8.62
CA TYR A 651 33.31 -14.45 -9.94
C TYR A 651 34.79 -14.09 -10.08
N GLU A 652 35.20 -12.90 -9.63
CA GLU A 652 36.60 -12.47 -9.66
C GLU A 652 37.51 -13.34 -8.75
N LEU A 653 36.95 -13.87 -7.65
CA LEU A 653 37.62 -14.86 -6.80
C LEU A 653 37.52 -16.31 -7.33
N GLN A 654 36.94 -16.51 -8.51
CA GLN A 654 36.70 -17.82 -9.13
C GLN A 654 35.78 -18.75 -8.32
N ASP A 655 35.02 -18.22 -7.37
CA ASP A 655 33.97 -18.95 -6.66
C ASP A 655 32.67 -18.92 -7.50
N TYR A 656 32.70 -19.65 -8.61
CA TYR A 656 31.62 -19.67 -9.59
C TYR A 656 30.31 -20.24 -9.03
N ASN A 657 30.38 -21.10 -8.01
CA ASN A 657 29.20 -21.69 -7.38
C ASN A 657 28.41 -20.64 -6.60
N GLN A 658 29.09 -19.84 -5.77
CA GLN A 658 28.45 -18.75 -5.04
C GLN A 658 27.99 -17.64 -5.99
N ALA A 659 28.79 -17.32 -7.01
CA ALA A 659 28.39 -16.34 -8.03
C ALA A 659 27.07 -16.73 -8.73
N ILE A 660 26.92 -17.99 -9.14
CA ILE A 660 25.65 -18.47 -9.71
C ILE A 660 24.49 -18.38 -8.72
N ALA A 661 24.70 -18.78 -7.46
CA ALA A 661 23.66 -18.75 -6.45
C ALA A 661 23.12 -17.33 -6.24
N ASP A 662 24.01 -16.34 -6.14
CA ASP A 662 23.65 -14.94 -5.98
C ASP A 662 22.96 -14.36 -7.22
N TYR A 663 23.44 -14.66 -8.44
CA TYR A 663 22.73 -14.22 -9.65
C TYR A 663 21.34 -14.85 -9.78
N VAL A 664 21.17 -16.11 -9.39
CA VAL A 664 19.85 -16.77 -9.36
C VAL A 664 18.92 -16.05 -8.39
N GLN A 665 19.40 -15.69 -7.20
CA GLN A 665 18.61 -14.96 -6.23
C GLN A 665 18.28 -13.54 -6.70
N ALA A 666 19.23 -12.82 -7.32
CA ALA A 666 19.00 -11.51 -7.93
C ALA A 666 17.89 -11.57 -8.99
N ILE A 667 17.93 -12.57 -9.87
CA ILE A 667 16.91 -12.79 -10.91
C ILE A 667 15.56 -13.18 -10.29
N ARG A 668 15.54 -13.94 -9.21
CA ARG A 668 14.30 -14.28 -8.49
C ARG A 668 13.62 -13.05 -7.91
N LEU A 669 14.40 -12.15 -7.31
CA LEU A 669 13.91 -10.91 -6.71
C LEU A 669 13.49 -9.90 -7.78
N LYS A 670 14.27 -9.79 -8.87
CA LYS A 670 14.03 -8.87 -9.97
C LYS A 670 14.15 -9.59 -11.32
N PRO A 671 13.06 -10.19 -11.84
CA PRO A 671 13.09 -10.96 -13.08
C PRO A 671 13.39 -10.13 -14.33
N ASP A 672 13.19 -8.82 -14.29
CA ASP A 672 13.50 -7.87 -15.36
C ASP A 672 14.89 -7.25 -15.19
N TYR A 673 15.85 -7.94 -14.55
CA TYR A 673 17.18 -7.40 -14.29
C TYR A 673 18.24 -7.90 -15.29
N PRO A 674 18.52 -7.18 -16.39
CA PRO A 674 19.39 -7.67 -17.46
C PRO A 674 20.82 -7.97 -17.01
N ASN A 675 21.39 -7.16 -16.12
CA ASN A 675 22.76 -7.33 -15.63
C ASN A 675 22.96 -8.67 -14.89
N ALA A 676 21.94 -9.15 -14.16
CA ALA A 676 22.05 -10.41 -13.43
C ALA A 676 22.05 -11.61 -14.39
N PHE A 677 21.25 -11.57 -15.48
CA PHE A 677 21.34 -12.57 -16.54
C PHE A 677 22.68 -12.51 -17.26
N TYR A 678 23.13 -11.30 -17.64
CA TYR A 678 24.41 -11.13 -18.32
C TYR A 678 25.56 -11.69 -17.47
N GLY A 679 25.62 -11.30 -16.20
CA GLY A 679 26.62 -11.78 -15.24
C GLY A 679 26.58 -13.29 -15.07
N ARG A 680 25.40 -13.90 -14.87
CA ARG A 680 25.28 -15.37 -14.79
C ARG A 680 25.73 -16.07 -16.07
N GLY A 681 25.46 -15.46 -17.23
CA GLY A 681 25.95 -15.92 -18.53
C GLY A 681 27.47 -16.00 -18.57
N ILE A 682 28.16 -14.96 -18.09
CA ILE A 682 29.64 -14.94 -17.99
C ILE A 682 30.14 -16.07 -17.09
N VAL A 683 29.54 -16.28 -15.91
CA VAL A 683 29.93 -17.38 -15.02
C VAL A 683 29.74 -18.75 -15.69
N ARG A 684 28.64 -18.93 -16.44
CA ARG A 684 28.38 -20.18 -17.19
C ARG A 684 29.40 -20.43 -18.30
N VAL A 685 29.91 -19.37 -18.95
CA VAL A 685 31.04 -19.50 -19.90
C VAL A 685 32.27 -20.06 -19.19
N ALA A 686 32.62 -19.51 -18.02
CA ALA A 686 33.78 -19.97 -17.25
C ALA A 686 33.64 -21.44 -16.79
N LEU A 687 32.41 -21.90 -16.53
CA LEU A 687 32.09 -23.29 -16.19
C LEU A 687 31.92 -24.22 -17.41
N GLY A 688 32.04 -23.71 -18.64
CA GLY A 688 31.88 -24.48 -19.87
C GLY A 688 30.43 -24.78 -20.28
N ASP A 689 29.42 -24.26 -19.57
CA ASP A 689 28.01 -24.36 -19.98
C ASP A 689 27.68 -23.31 -21.05
N LYS A 690 28.16 -23.59 -22.27
CA LYS A 690 27.90 -22.73 -23.44
C LYS A 690 26.40 -22.56 -23.71
N SER A 691 25.61 -23.61 -23.51
CA SER A 691 24.18 -23.60 -23.81
C SER A 691 23.40 -22.68 -22.87
N GLY A 692 23.66 -22.77 -21.56
CA GLY A 692 23.06 -21.91 -20.56
C GLY A 692 23.58 -20.48 -20.65
N ALA A 693 24.85 -20.27 -21.00
CA ALA A 693 25.42 -18.94 -21.23
C ALA A 693 24.72 -18.21 -22.39
N ILE A 694 24.57 -18.88 -23.54
CA ILE A 694 23.86 -18.33 -24.71
C ILE A 694 22.40 -17.99 -24.36
N ASN A 695 21.74 -18.79 -23.53
CA ASN A 695 20.37 -18.51 -23.10
C ASN A 695 20.29 -17.26 -22.20
N ASP A 696 21.21 -17.14 -21.25
CA ASP A 696 21.29 -16.00 -20.35
C ASP A 696 21.62 -14.71 -21.11
N PHE A 697 22.60 -14.72 -22.02
CA PHE A 697 22.91 -13.55 -22.85
C PHE A 697 21.74 -13.15 -23.76
N ARG A 698 20.99 -14.10 -24.30
CA ARG A 698 19.82 -13.76 -25.13
C ARG A 698 18.74 -13.06 -24.30
N THR A 699 18.50 -13.54 -23.09
CA THR A 699 17.55 -12.95 -22.15
C THR A 699 18.02 -11.56 -21.71
N ALA A 700 19.29 -11.43 -21.32
CA ALA A 700 19.90 -10.14 -20.98
C ALA A 700 19.78 -9.13 -22.13
N GLY A 701 20.12 -9.53 -23.35
CA GLY A 701 20.02 -8.69 -24.54
C GLY A 701 18.58 -8.19 -24.78
N GLN A 702 17.58 -9.07 -24.67
CA GLN A 702 16.18 -8.68 -24.80
C GLN A 702 15.79 -7.64 -23.75
N LEU A 703 16.10 -7.90 -22.48
CA LEU A 703 15.81 -6.98 -21.37
C LEU A 703 16.53 -5.64 -21.53
N TYR A 704 17.80 -5.64 -21.96
CA TYR A 704 18.52 -4.41 -22.29
C TYR A 704 17.81 -3.60 -23.37
N LEU A 705 17.31 -4.26 -24.43
CA LEU A 705 16.59 -3.57 -25.50
C LEU A 705 15.24 -3.00 -25.03
N GLU A 706 14.49 -3.76 -24.23
CA GLU A 706 13.23 -3.31 -23.61
C GLU A 706 13.43 -2.10 -22.70
N GLN A 707 14.60 -1.99 -22.06
CA GLN A 707 14.99 -0.87 -21.20
C GLN A 707 15.72 0.26 -21.95
N GLY A 708 15.87 0.17 -23.28
CA GLY A 708 16.57 1.17 -24.09
C GLY A 708 18.09 1.18 -23.93
N LEU A 709 18.67 0.20 -23.26
CA LEU A 709 20.11 0.05 -22.97
C LEU A 709 20.83 -0.60 -24.16
N THR A 710 20.98 0.14 -25.26
CA THR A 710 21.53 -0.42 -26.51
C THR A 710 22.97 -0.93 -26.41
N GLY A 711 23.76 -0.44 -25.44
CA GLY A 711 25.12 -0.92 -25.16
C GLY A 711 25.12 -2.37 -24.69
N GLY A 712 24.41 -2.64 -23.57
CA GLY A 712 24.30 -4.00 -23.03
C GLY A 712 23.69 -5.00 -24.02
N TYR A 713 22.77 -4.57 -24.89
CA TYR A 713 22.28 -5.42 -25.99
C TYR A 713 23.41 -5.84 -26.93
N ARG A 714 24.27 -4.89 -27.36
CA ARG A 714 25.40 -5.19 -28.25
C ARG A 714 26.40 -6.12 -27.57
N ASP A 715 26.68 -5.89 -26.29
CA ASP A 715 27.59 -6.73 -25.51
C ASP A 715 27.07 -8.16 -25.41
N ALA A 716 25.78 -8.32 -25.11
CA ALA A 716 25.14 -9.63 -25.09
C ALA A 716 25.17 -10.35 -26.46
N GLN A 717 24.93 -9.63 -27.56
CA GLN A 717 25.05 -10.20 -28.90
C GLN A 717 26.48 -10.61 -29.23
N TYR A 718 27.46 -9.81 -28.82
CA TYR A 718 28.87 -10.12 -28.98
C TYR A 718 29.23 -11.43 -28.25
N GLN A 719 28.84 -11.56 -26.97
CA GLN A 719 29.08 -12.79 -26.21
C GLN A 719 28.44 -14.03 -26.87
N ILE A 720 27.22 -13.90 -27.40
CA ILE A 720 26.54 -14.99 -28.14
C ILE A 720 27.33 -15.39 -29.39
N GLN A 721 27.93 -14.42 -30.11
CA GLN A 721 28.73 -14.72 -31.30
C GLN A 721 30.02 -15.46 -30.97
N GLN A 722 30.68 -15.13 -29.84
CA GLN A 722 31.91 -15.80 -29.40
C GLN A 722 31.69 -17.26 -28.98
N LEU A 723 30.45 -17.64 -28.64
CA LEU A 723 30.11 -18.99 -28.15
C LEU A 723 29.57 -19.94 -29.23
N LYS A 724 29.36 -19.45 -30.45
CA LYS A 724 28.97 -20.24 -31.63
C LYS A 724 30.22 -20.80 -32.31
#